data_AF-A0A7V3A2N7-F1
#
_entry.id   AF-A0A7V3A2N7-F1
#
_cell.length_a   1.000
_cell.length_b   1.000
_cell.length_c   1.000
_cell.angle_alpha   90.00
_cell.angle_beta   90.00
_cell.angle_gamma   90.00
#
_symmetry.space_group_name_H-M   'P 1'
#
loop_
_entity.id
_entity.type
_entity.pdbx_description
1 polymer ?
#
loop_
_entity_poly.entity_id
_entity_poly.type
_entity_poly.pdbx_seq_one_letter_code
_entity_poly.pdbx_strand_id
1 'polypeptide(L)'
;MVQKIIEAFLGSKNDKDISSLLPLLHEVNAKELWAMKLRDEDFPKETARLKSMVTKGASLDSILPEAFALAREAARRVLGERLYDVQVLGGIVLHQGKIMEMKTGEGKTISSVPAAYLNALTGKGVHIVTVNDYLAERDSEWMGRVYKFLGLSVGVILSQMDTPARKIAYAADITYGTNNEFGFDYLRDNMRYDLEGRVQRGHEYCIIDEIDSILIDEARTPLIISGAAEDDTTKILHANKVVKFLVECEKDPVTGEYPEEPRGDFKIDEKGKRISFTDEGLNHLEEILQARKIIQGSLFLDENFEYIHYVTQALRAHHLFHKDTDYVVQDGQVQIVDEFTGRILYGRRYSDGLHQAIEAKENIRVAERNRTLATITFQNYFRMYRKIAGMTGTADTEAKEFNKIYNLDVVVIPTNRPVIRIDEDDLIYLNESDKYEAICNEIEEVHRKGQPILVGTISIEKSERLSKMLLKRGVQHEVLNAKNHAREALIIAEAGAKGAVTIATNMAGRGTDIKLGGNPEFRARKRAGTTATEEEYRAAYQKEFALWLKQYEEVKQLGGLYVLGTERHESRRIDNQLRGRSGRQGDPGKSRFFLSMDDDLMRLFGGGKGNLKALLEKVGMRPGEPLNHPLLNRSIERAQMKVEERNFEIRKHLLEFDDVLNEQRKFIYARRDEILQDPALIERVLSTAEELLEEILLPYTKTRGEDPAILAEVLKKLKATFQYVPSKAVDDLVGTSPEEFKSFVLQELRSDLYSKAELVGPETFNLIIRFEYLKAIDSKWQDHLENLEALREAVYLRSYGQKNPLLEYKLEGFEIFDQLLYDIRTSIAKKFFQIRIEKTKERPLQPSKVPAGTATHHAVNAFESGNQGIGESHVQVRRTIPKVGRNDPCPCGSGKKYKYCHGRFQ
;
A
#
# COMPACT_ATOMS: atom_id res chain seq x y z
N MET A 1 -38.83 -1.03 -13.98
CA MET A 1 -39.60 -1.53 -15.15
C MET A 1 -39.01 -1.03 -16.47
N VAL A 2 -38.83 0.29 -16.64
CA VAL A 2 -38.22 0.89 -17.85
C VAL A 2 -36.82 0.34 -18.17
N GLN A 3 -35.96 0.21 -17.15
CA GLN A 3 -34.60 -0.34 -17.31
C GLN A 3 -34.59 -1.80 -17.81
N LYS A 4 -35.48 -2.66 -17.31
CA LYS A 4 -35.62 -4.06 -17.76
C LYS A 4 -36.13 -4.18 -19.21
N ILE A 5 -36.97 -3.24 -19.66
CA ILE A 5 -37.48 -3.21 -21.04
C ILE A 5 -36.38 -2.75 -22.00
N ILE A 6 -35.58 -1.76 -21.60
CA ILE A 6 -34.42 -1.28 -22.35
C ILE A 6 -33.35 -2.37 -22.47
N GLU A 7 -33.04 -3.09 -21.38
CA GLU A 7 -32.12 -4.24 -21.38
C GLU A 7 -32.61 -5.38 -22.28
N ALA A 8 -33.91 -5.66 -22.33
CA ALA A 8 -34.48 -6.70 -23.18
C ALA A 8 -34.41 -6.38 -24.68
N PHE A 9 -34.47 -5.09 -25.07
CA PHE A 9 -34.44 -4.66 -26.49
C PHE A 9 -33.05 -4.30 -27.01
N LEU A 10 -32.17 -3.75 -26.16
CA LEU A 10 -30.84 -3.25 -26.56
C LEU A 10 -29.69 -4.13 -26.04
N GLY A 11 -29.98 -5.19 -25.29
CA GLY A 11 -28.98 -5.97 -24.55
C GLY A 11 -28.50 -5.25 -23.29
N SER A 12 -27.92 -6.00 -22.34
CA SER A 12 -27.28 -5.42 -21.17
C SER A 12 -25.99 -4.65 -21.56
N LYS A 13 -25.48 -3.80 -20.66
CA LYS A 13 -24.16 -3.16 -20.85
C LYS A 13 -23.09 -4.21 -21.17
N ASN A 14 -23.11 -5.32 -20.43
CA ASN A 14 -22.17 -6.43 -20.58
C ASN A 14 -22.26 -7.06 -21.98
N ASP A 15 -23.47 -7.27 -22.51
CA ASP A 15 -23.64 -7.86 -23.86
C ASP A 15 -23.05 -6.96 -24.94
N LYS A 16 -23.22 -5.64 -24.80
CA LYS A 16 -22.62 -4.65 -25.72
C LYS A 16 -21.10 -4.63 -25.62
N ASP A 17 -20.57 -4.64 -24.39
CA ASP A 17 -19.14 -4.65 -24.15
C ASP A 17 -18.50 -5.90 -24.78
N ILE A 18 -19.07 -7.09 -24.56
CA ILE A 18 -18.57 -8.33 -25.18
C ILE A 18 -18.71 -8.31 -26.70
N SER A 19 -19.87 -7.87 -27.23
CA SER A 19 -20.09 -7.79 -28.67
C SER A 19 -19.05 -6.90 -29.38
N SER A 20 -18.58 -5.84 -28.70
CA SER A 20 -17.54 -4.96 -29.24
C SER A 20 -16.14 -5.62 -29.32
N LEU A 21 -15.89 -6.65 -28.49
CA LEU A 21 -14.61 -7.35 -28.42
C LEU A 21 -14.52 -8.55 -29.37
N LEU A 22 -15.67 -9.13 -29.75
CA LEU A 22 -15.75 -10.32 -30.61
C LEU A 22 -14.99 -10.18 -31.95
N PRO A 23 -15.04 -9.05 -32.69
CA PRO A 23 -14.29 -8.90 -33.93
C PRO A 23 -12.78 -9.08 -33.73
N LEU A 24 -12.20 -8.47 -32.70
CA LEU A 24 -10.79 -8.61 -32.37
C LEU A 24 -10.43 -10.04 -31.97
N LEU A 25 -11.28 -10.71 -31.19
CA LEU A 25 -11.11 -12.12 -30.87
C LEU A 25 -11.05 -13.00 -32.15
N HIS A 26 -11.94 -12.74 -33.11
CA HIS A 26 -11.94 -13.48 -34.38
C HIS A 26 -10.66 -13.24 -35.19
N GLU A 27 -10.13 -12.02 -35.21
CA GLU A 27 -8.85 -11.71 -35.84
C GLU A 27 -7.67 -12.44 -35.17
N VAL A 28 -7.63 -12.46 -33.84
CA VAL A 28 -6.63 -13.23 -33.06
C VAL A 28 -6.72 -14.72 -33.42
N ASN A 29 -7.93 -15.28 -33.44
CA ASN A 29 -8.17 -16.68 -33.79
C ASN A 29 -7.74 -16.98 -35.23
N ALA A 30 -7.94 -16.06 -36.18
CA ALA A 30 -7.51 -16.23 -37.56
C ALA A 30 -5.97 -16.27 -37.71
N LYS A 31 -5.23 -15.58 -36.83
CA LYS A 31 -3.76 -15.57 -36.81
C LYS A 31 -3.15 -16.78 -36.09
N GLU A 32 -3.94 -17.60 -35.41
CA GLU A 32 -3.46 -18.77 -34.69
C GLU A 32 -2.72 -19.76 -35.61
N LEU A 33 -3.28 -20.09 -36.78
CA LEU A 33 -2.64 -21.01 -37.73
C LEU A 33 -1.27 -20.51 -38.24
N TRP A 34 -1.09 -19.19 -38.30
CA TRP A 34 0.20 -18.61 -38.65
C TRP A 34 1.21 -18.80 -37.50
N ALA A 35 0.83 -18.47 -36.26
CA ALA A 35 1.69 -18.65 -35.10
C ALA A 35 2.09 -20.13 -34.90
N MET A 36 1.15 -21.07 -35.13
CA MET A 36 1.42 -22.51 -35.06
C MET A 36 2.50 -22.99 -36.03
N LYS A 37 2.64 -22.36 -37.21
CA LYS A 37 3.62 -22.75 -38.23
C LYS A 37 5.05 -22.27 -37.91
N LEU A 38 5.20 -21.34 -36.97
CA LEU A 38 6.51 -20.83 -36.58
C LEU A 38 7.32 -21.88 -35.82
N ARG A 39 8.64 -21.86 -35.99
CA ARG A 39 9.57 -22.66 -35.17
C ARG A 39 9.89 -21.90 -33.89
N ASP A 40 10.30 -22.60 -32.84
CA ASP A 40 10.60 -22.01 -31.53
C ASP A 40 11.63 -20.87 -31.62
N GLU A 41 12.66 -21.03 -32.46
CA GLU A 41 13.72 -20.04 -32.70
C GLU A 41 13.22 -18.75 -33.39
N ASP A 42 12.04 -18.78 -34.00
CA ASP A 42 11.49 -17.67 -34.75
C ASP A 42 10.63 -16.74 -33.86
N PHE A 43 10.22 -17.17 -32.66
CA PHE A 43 9.43 -16.33 -31.73
C PHE A 43 10.17 -15.05 -31.28
N PRO A 44 11.42 -15.10 -30.83
CA PRO A 44 12.16 -13.87 -30.49
C PRO A 44 12.39 -12.95 -31.69
N LYS A 45 12.56 -13.52 -32.90
CA LYS A 45 12.73 -12.73 -34.13
C LYS A 45 11.45 -11.97 -34.47
N GLU A 46 10.31 -12.64 -34.27
CA GLU A 46 9.02 -12.03 -34.52
C GLU A 46 8.68 -10.94 -33.48
N THR A 47 9.02 -11.16 -32.21
CA THR A 47 8.98 -10.11 -31.19
C THR A 47 9.84 -8.90 -31.58
N ALA A 48 11.05 -9.11 -32.09
CA ALA A 48 11.90 -8.03 -32.57
C ALA A 48 11.30 -7.29 -33.78
N ARG A 49 10.64 -8.01 -34.70
CA ARG A 49 9.89 -7.42 -35.83
C ARG A 49 8.77 -6.52 -35.32
N LEU A 50 7.94 -7.01 -34.41
CA LEU A 50 6.83 -6.24 -33.83
C LEU A 50 7.33 -5.02 -33.05
N LYS A 51 8.38 -5.18 -32.24
CA LYS A 51 9.04 -4.06 -31.54
C LYS A 51 9.54 -3.00 -32.52
N SER A 52 10.15 -3.40 -33.64
CA SER A 52 10.58 -2.47 -34.68
C SER A 52 9.40 -1.70 -35.29
N MET A 53 8.26 -2.35 -35.53
CA MET A 53 7.05 -1.68 -36.03
C MET A 53 6.53 -0.62 -35.05
N VAL A 54 6.48 -0.93 -33.75
CA VAL A 54 6.08 0.03 -32.71
C VAL A 54 7.03 1.21 -32.66
N THR A 55 8.35 0.97 -32.70
CA THR A 55 9.35 2.06 -32.72
C THR A 55 9.26 2.95 -33.98
N LYS A 56 8.75 2.41 -35.09
CA LYS A 56 8.50 3.16 -36.34
C LYS A 56 7.14 3.87 -36.35
N GLY A 57 6.36 3.80 -35.27
CA GLY A 57 5.10 4.51 -35.10
C GLY A 57 3.83 3.69 -35.31
N ALA A 58 3.90 2.37 -35.50
CA ALA A 58 2.70 1.52 -35.53
C ALA A 58 2.01 1.54 -34.16
N SER A 59 0.67 1.62 -34.14
CA SER A 59 -0.10 1.56 -32.90
C SER A 59 -0.10 0.13 -32.34
N LEU A 60 -0.15 -0.01 -31.00
CA LEU A 60 -0.26 -1.32 -30.36
C LEU A 60 -1.54 -2.06 -30.78
N ASP A 61 -2.64 -1.35 -31.00
CA ASP A 61 -3.90 -1.93 -31.47
C ASP A 61 -3.75 -2.59 -32.86
N SER A 62 -2.96 -2.00 -33.76
CA SER A 62 -2.78 -2.53 -35.11
C SER A 62 -2.04 -3.87 -35.16
N ILE A 63 -1.17 -4.12 -34.18
CA ILE A 63 -0.38 -5.35 -34.07
C ILE A 63 -0.95 -6.33 -33.04
N LEU A 64 -2.03 -5.95 -32.34
CA LEU A 64 -2.64 -6.73 -31.28
C LEU A 64 -3.00 -8.15 -31.74
N PRO A 65 -3.66 -8.38 -32.90
CA PRO A 65 -4.02 -9.73 -33.31
C PRO A 65 -2.82 -10.67 -33.47
N GLU A 66 -1.72 -10.16 -34.05
CA GLU A 66 -0.49 -10.93 -34.26
C GLU A 66 0.23 -11.18 -32.93
N ALA A 67 0.37 -10.16 -32.09
CA ALA A 67 1.02 -10.27 -30.80
C ALA A 67 0.28 -11.25 -29.86
N PHE A 68 -1.06 -11.21 -29.84
CA PHE A 68 -1.88 -12.10 -29.02
C PHE A 68 -1.83 -13.55 -29.52
N ALA A 69 -1.83 -13.77 -30.83
CA ALA A 69 -1.68 -15.11 -31.41
C ALA A 69 -0.30 -15.71 -31.06
N LEU A 70 0.78 -14.92 -31.11
CA LEU A 70 2.11 -15.36 -30.67
C LEU A 70 2.14 -15.72 -29.19
N ALA A 71 1.61 -14.85 -28.33
CA ALA A 71 1.58 -15.09 -26.89
C ALA A 71 0.76 -16.34 -26.54
N ARG A 72 -0.38 -16.55 -27.21
CA ARG A 72 -1.21 -17.76 -27.06
C ARG A 72 -0.46 -19.02 -27.45
N GLU A 73 0.22 -18.99 -28.59
CA GLU A 73 1.00 -20.13 -29.08
C GLU A 73 2.22 -20.42 -28.18
N ALA A 74 2.91 -19.39 -27.71
CA ALA A 74 4.01 -19.53 -26.76
C ALA A 74 3.53 -20.17 -25.45
N ALA A 75 2.39 -19.73 -24.91
CA ALA A 75 1.80 -20.34 -23.72
C ALA A 75 1.45 -21.83 -23.96
N ARG A 76 0.91 -22.16 -25.13
CA ARG A 76 0.62 -23.56 -25.51
C ARG A 76 1.88 -24.43 -25.52
N ARG A 77 2.99 -23.95 -26.09
CA ARG A 77 4.25 -24.71 -26.16
C ARG A 77 4.95 -24.85 -24.82
N VAL A 78 4.96 -23.76 -24.04
CA VAL A 78 5.76 -23.66 -22.81
C VAL A 78 5.01 -24.21 -21.60
N LEU A 79 3.71 -23.95 -21.51
CA LEU A 79 2.87 -24.35 -20.38
C LEU A 79 2.00 -25.57 -20.69
N GLY A 80 1.85 -25.95 -21.96
CA GLY A 80 0.93 -27.00 -22.39
C GLY A 80 -0.54 -26.55 -22.46
N GLU A 81 -0.81 -25.26 -22.23
CA GLU A 81 -2.16 -24.70 -22.14
C GLU A 81 -2.42 -23.72 -23.27
N ARG A 82 -3.42 -24.01 -24.11
CA ARG A 82 -3.94 -23.05 -25.09
C ARG A 82 -4.92 -22.11 -24.38
N LEU A 83 -4.66 -20.80 -24.44
CA LEU A 83 -5.58 -19.83 -23.85
C LEU A 83 -6.97 -19.97 -24.45
N TYR A 84 -8.01 -19.96 -23.62
CA TYR A 84 -9.41 -19.96 -24.05
C TYR A 84 -9.81 -18.62 -24.66
N ASP A 85 -10.89 -18.61 -25.42
CA ASP A 85 -11.39 -17.38 -26.07
C ASP A 85 -11.79 -16.33 -25.02
N VAL A 86 -12.35 -16.75 -23.89
CA VAL A 86 -12.66 -15.86 -22.75
C VAL A 86 -11.40 -15.25 -22.12
N GLN A 87 -10.27 -15.98 -22.13
CA GLN A 87 -8.99 -15.48 -21.62
C GLN A 87 -8.35 -14.47 -22.58
N VAL A 88 -8.50 -14.70 -23.89
CA VAL A 88 -8.10 -13.75 -24.93
C VAL A 88 -8.92 -12.45 -24.82
N LEU A 89 -10.24 -12.55 -24.64
CA LEU A 89 -11.10 -11.39 -24.37
C LEU A 89 -10.64 -10.62 -23.13
N GLY A 90 -10.33 -11.32 -22.04
CA GLY A 90 -9.76 -10.71 -20.83
C GLY A 90 -8.47 -9.95 -21.11
N GLY A 91 -7.54 -10.53 -21.89
CA GLY A 91 -6.31 -9.87 -22.31
C GLY A 91 -6.57 -8.60 -23.14
N ILE A 92 -7.59 -8.60 -24.01
CA ILE A 92 -7.97 -7.41 -24.80
C ILE A 92 -8.48 -6.30 -23.86
N VAL A 93 -9.34 -6.64 -22.89
CA VAL A 93 -9.85 -5.70 -21.88
C VAL A 93 -8.70 -5.09 -21.07
N LEU A 94 -7.74 -5.91 -20.64
CA LEU A 94 -6.55 -5.43 -19.94
C LEU A 94 -5.75 -4.45 -20.80
N HIS A 95 -5.56 -4.75 -22.09
CA HIS A 95 -4.85 -3.85 -22.99
C HIS A 95 -5.55 -2.49 -23.14
N GLN A 96 -6.89 -2.47 -23.17
CA GLN A 96 -7.70 -1.26 -23.26
C GLN A 96 -7.64 -0.37 -22.02
N GLY A 97 -6.96 -0.79 -20.94
CA GLY A 97 -6.89 -0.02 -19.70
C GLY A 97 -8.17 -0.11 -18.88
N LYS A 98 -8.81 -1.29 -18.88
CA LYS A 98 -10.05 -1.57 -18.16
C LYS A 98 -9.85 -2.69 -17.13
N ILE A 99 -10.87 -2.92 -16.32
CA ILE A 99 -10.91 -4.02 -15.36
C ILE A 99 -11.60 -5.21 -16.00
N MET A 100 -10.90 -6.34 -16.09
CA MET A 100 -11.53 -7.61 -16.43
C MET A 100 -12.07 -8.29 -15.16
N GLU A 101 -13.38 -8.52 -15.13
CA GLU A 101 -13.96 -9.44 -14.16
C GLU A 101 -14.01 -10.85 -14.76
N MET A 102 -13.16 -11.74 -14.25
CA MET A 102 -13.17 -13.16 -14.56
C MET A 102 -13.29 -13.96 -13.27
N LYS A 103 -14.27 -14.87 -13.20
CA LYS A 103 -14.49 -15.71 -12.02
C LYS A 103 -13.23 -16.52 -11.67
N THR A 104 -13.07 -16.85 -10.39
CA THR A 104 -11.87 -17.55 -9.92
C THR A 104 -11.78 -18.95 -10.53
N GLY A 105 -10.60 -19.36 -10.99
CA GLY A 105 -10.41 -20.61 -11.74
C GLY A 105 -10.56 -20.49 -13.25
N GLU A 106 -10.89 -19.31 -13.80
CA GLU A 106 -10.91 -19.07 -15.25
C GLU A 106 -9.52 -18.76 -15.84
N GLY A 107 -8.48 -18.70 -15.01
CA GLY A 107 -7.10 -18.45 -15.45
C GLY A 107 -6.75 -16.95 -15.61
N LYS A 108 -7.02 -16.13 -14.59
CA LYS A 108 -6.72 -14.68 -14.61
C LYS A 108 -5.25 -14.39 -14.92
N THR A 109 -4.33 -15.09 -14.26
CA THR A 109 -2.88 -14.92 -14.41
C THR A 109 -2.43 -15.13 -15.87
N ILE A 110 -2.87 -16.21 -16.52
CA ILE A 110 -2.50 -16.50 -17.91
C ILE A 110 -3.16 -15.54 -18.91
N SER A 111 -4.39 -15.05 -18.63
CA SER A 111 -5.05 -14.02 -19.44
C SER A 111 -4.30 -12.69 -19.49
N SER A 112 -3.47 -12.39 -18.48
CA SER A 112 -2.67 -11.16 -18.46
C SER A 112 -1.48 -11.19 -19.44
N VAL A 113 -1.04 -12.40 -19.84
CA VAL A 113 0.18 -12.60 -20.63
C VAL A 113 0.16 -11.88 -21.98
N PRO A 114 -0.89 -12.01 -22.82
CA PRO A 114 -0.94 -11.31 -24.10
C PRO A 114 -0.92 -9.78 -23.95
N ALA A 115 -1.64 -9.26 -22.94
CA ALA A 115 -1.70 -7.82 -22.68
C ALA A 115 -0.34 -7.28 -22.23
N ALA A 116 0.32 -7.93 -21.27
CA ALA A 116 1.64 -7.54 -20.80
C ALA A 116 2.68 -7.64 -21.93
N TYR A 117 2.67 -8.72 -22.71
CA TYR A 117 3.54 -8.91 -23.87
C TYR A 117 3.40 -7.76 -24.88
N LEU A 118 2.18 -7.46 -25.32
CA LEU A 118 1.91 -6.39 -26.29
C LEU A 118 2.43 -5.02 -25.79
N ASN A 119 2.17 -4.68 -24.53
CA ASN A 119 2.56 -3.37 -23.99
C ASN A 119 4.07 -3.27 -23.68
N ALA A 120 4.72 -4.39 -23.40
CA ALA A 120 6.16 -4.48 -23.22
C ALA A 120 6.93 -4.18 -24.52
N LEU A 121 6.31 -4.34 -25.71
CA LEU A 121 6.92 -3.99 -26.99
C LEU A 121 7.28 -2.50 -27.12
N THR A 122 6.71 -1.62 -26.28
CA THR A 122 7.11 -0.20 -26.20
C THR A 122 8.52 0.00 -25.65
N GLY A 123 9.08 -0.98 -24.94
CA GLY A 123 10.39 -0.88 -24.28
C GLY A 123 10.44 0.00 -23.03
N LYS A 124 9.28 0.52 -22.57
CA LYS A 124 9.18 1.39 -21.39
C LYS A 124 8.95 0.65 -20.07
N GLY A 125 8.74 -0.66 -20.14
CA GLY A 125 8.45 -1.51 -18.97
C GLY A 125 6.95 -1.65 -18.69
N VAL A 126 6.57 -2.82 -18.18
CA VAL A 126 5.22 -3.13 -17.69
C VAL A 126 5.31 -3.60 -16.24
N HIS A 127 4.51 -3.02 -15.35
CA HIS A 127 4.43 -3.47 -13.96
C HIS A 127 3.22 -4.39 -13.78
N ILE A 128 3.44 -5.56 -13.19
CA ILE A 128 2.38 -6.49 -12.80
C ILE A 128 2.36 -6.54 -11.28
N VAL A 129 1.29 -6.04 -10.70
CA VAL A 129 1.13 -5.91 -9.25
C VAL A 129 0.33 -7.07 -8.71
N THR A 130 0.83 -7.71 -7.68
CA THR A 130 0.16 -8.79 -6.95
C THR A 130 0.00 -8.42 -5.48
N VAL A 131 -0.78 -9.22 -4.75
CA VAL A 131 -1.12 -8.95 -3.33
C VAL A 131 0.05 -9.24 -2.37
N ASN A 132 1.00 -10.11 -2.74
CA ASN A 132 2.13 -10.46 -1.88
C ASN A 132 3.36 -10.96 -2.66
N ASP A 133 4.51 -10.94 -2.00
CA ASP A 133 5.81 -11.33 -2.56
C ASP A 133 5.81 -12.77 -3.10
N TYR A 134 5.11 -13.70 -2.44
CA TYR A 134 5.02 -15.09 -2.88
C TYR A 134 4.32 -15.22 -4.25
N LEU A 135 3.21 -14.52 -4.46
CA LEU A 135 2.51 -14.50 -5.75
C LEU A 135 3.35 -13.79 -6.81
N ALA A 136 4.00 -12.68 -6.47
CA ALA A 136 4.92 -11.98 -7.37
C ALA A 136 6.05 -12.91 -7.85
N GLU A 137 6.72 -13.61 -6.92
CA GLU A 137 7.79 -14.55 -7.23
C GLU A 137 7.27 -15.72 -8.09
N ARG A 138 6.23 -16.40 -7.62
CA ARG A 138 5.62 -17.54 -8.31
C ARG A 138 5.19 -17.20 -9.73
N ASP A 139 4.48 -16.09 -9.92
CA ASP A 139 3.92 -15.72 -11.22
C ASP A 139 5.01 -15.18 -12.17
N SER A 140 6.01 -14.49 -11.63
CA SER A 140 7.19 -14.07 -12.41
C SER A 140 7.98 -15.27 -12.93
N GLU A 141 8.07 -16.36 -12.16
CA GLU A 141 8.73 -17.59 -12.59
C GLU A 141 7.84 -18.39 -13.55
N TRP A 142 6.55 -18.51 -13.23
CA TRP A 142 5.62 -19.32 -14.01
C TRP A 142 5.36 -18.71 -15.39
N MET A 143 4.83 -17.48 -15.45
CA MET A 143 4.53 -16.77 -16.70
C MET A 143 5.81 -16.25 -17.36
N GLY A 144 6.88 -16.01 -16.58
CA GLY A 144 8.17 -15.61 -17.12
C GLY A 144 8.79 -16.61 -18.08
N ARG A 145 8.42 -17.90 -18.00
CA ARG A 145 8.81 -18.89 -19.02
C ARG A 145 8.27 -18.53 -20.41
N VAL A 146 7.02 -18.04 -20.48
CA VAL A 146 6.38 -17.64 -21.74
C VAL A 146 7.02 -16.35 -22.28
N TYR A 147 7.21 -15.34 -21.42
CA TYR A 147 7.86 -14.09 -21.83
C TYR A 147 9.29 -14.29 -22.32
N LYS A 148 10.08 -15.13 -21.62
CA LYS A 148 11.45 -15.47 -22.04
C LYS A 148 11.48 -16.22 -23.37
N PHE A 149 10.54 -17.13 -23.61
CA PHE A 149 10.39 -17.81 -24.89
C PHE A 149 10.07 -16.82 -26.03
N LEU A 150 9.27 -15.79 -25.75
CA LEU A 150 8.99 -14.69 -26.67
C LEU A 150 10.16 -13.71 -26.82
N GLY A 151 11.26 -13.87 -26.07
CA GLY A 151 12.43 -12.99 -26.12
C GLY A 151 12.36 -11.74 -25.24
N LEU A 152 11.45 -11.69 -24.26
CA LEU A 152 11.36 -10.59 -23.28
C LEU A 152 12.06 -10.94 -21.96
N SER A 153 12.57 -9.90 -21.29
CA SER A 153 13.14 -10.00 -19.95
C SER A 153 12.08 -9.83 -18.86
N VAL A 154 12.23 -10.54 -17.75
CA VAL A 154 11.29 -10.51 -16.61
C VAL A 154 12.05 -10.28 -15.32
N GLY A 155 11.68 -9.24 -14.59
CA GLY A 155 12.17 -8.89 -13.26
C GLY A 155 11.11 -9.16 -12.19
N VAL A 156 11.55 -9.30 -10.95
CA VAL A 156 10.68 -9.37 -9.78
C VAL A 156 11.24 -8.47 -8.69
N ILE A 157 10.37 -7.73 -8.01
CA ILE A 157 10.67 -6.92 -6.85
C ILE A 157 10.12 -7.62 -5.63
N LEU A 158 10.99 -7.91 -4.67
CA LEU A 158 10.70 -8.55 -3.40
C LEU A 158 11.21 -7.66 -2.26
N SER A 159 10.58 -7.74 -1.11
CA SER A 159 10.94 -6.97 0.09
C SER A 159 12.43 -7.05 0.46
N GLN A 160 13.05 -8.23 0.32
CA GLN A 160 14.43 -8.51 0.74
C GLN A 160 15.52 -8.14 -0.28
N MET A 161 15.21 -7.32 -1.29
CA MET A 161 16.15 -6.94 -2.36
C MET A 161 16.91 -5.65 -2.06
N ASP A 162 18.20 -5.64 -2.42
CA ASP A 162 19.04 -4.44 -2.39
C ASP A 162 18.79 -3.52 -3.59
N THR A 163 19.24 -2.26 -3.48
CA THR A 163 19.04 -1.23 -4.52
C THR A 163 19.56 -1.65 -5.90
N PRO A 164 20.77 -2.25 -6.04
CA PRO A 164 21.25 -2.71 -7.34
C PRO A 164 20.37 -3.80 -7.97
N ALA A 165 19.94 -4.80 -7.18
CA ALA A 165 19.05 -5.85 -7.68
C ALA A 165 17.69 -5.28 -8.12
N ARG A 166 17.13 -4.32 -7.36
CA ARG A 166 15.89 -3.63 -7.75
C ARG A 166 16.05 -2.89 -9.07
N LYS A 167 17.15 -2.16 -9.27
CA LYS A 167 17.43 -1.43 -10.51
C LYS A 167 17.50 -2.37 -11.72
N ILE A 168 18.12 -3.55 -11.58
CA ILE A 168 18.13 -4.58 -12.62
C ILE A 168 16.72 -5.11 -12.91
N ALA A 169 15.94 -5.37 -11.86
CA ALA A 169 14.58 -5.87 -12.01
C ALA A 169 13.65 -4.86 -12.70
N TYR A 170 13.70 -3.56 -12.34
CA TYR A 170 12.93 -2.52 -13.01
C TYR A 170 13.34 -2.29 -14.46
N ALA A 171 14.60 -2.58 -14.82
CA ALA A 171 15.10 -2.46 -16.19
C ALA A 171 14.54 -3.55 -17.13
N ALA A 172 13.96 -4.63 -16.60
CA ALA A 172 13.35 -5.69 -17.40
C ALA A 172 12.06 -5.24 -18.10
N ASP A 173 11.74 -5.83 -19.25
CA ASP A 173 10.56 -5.46 -20.05
C ASP A 173 9.25 -5.62 -19.25
N ILE A 174 9.20 -6.60 -18.35
CA ILE A 174 8.08 -6.85 -17.44
C ILE A 174 8.63 -7.01 -16.01
N THR A 175 8.02 -6.33 -15.05
CA THR A 175 8.42 -6.37 -13.63
C THR A 175 7.23 -6.78 -12.77
N TYR A 176 7.36 -7.90 -12.06
CA TYR A 176 6.41 -8.31 -11.04
C TYR A 176 6.77 -7.70 -9.68
N GLY A 177 5.77 -7.43 -8.85
CA GLY A 177 5.98 -6.96 -7.49
C GLY A 177 4.68 -6.76 -6.75
N THR A 178 4.75 -6.19 -5.55
CA THR A 178 3.57 -5.82 -4.76
C THR A 178 3.35 -4.31 -4.80
N ASN A 179 2.11 -3.90 -4.54
CA ASN A 179 1.72 -2.49 -4.44
C ASN A 179 2.60 -1.75 -3.42
N ASN A 180 2.89 -2.37 -2.27
CA ASN A 180 3.76 -1.83 -1.23
C ASN A 180 5.18 -1.60 -1.76
N GLU A 181 5.80 -2.60 -2.38
CA GLU A 181 7.19 -2.49 -2.85
C GLU A 181 7.34 -1.42 -3.93
N PHE A 182 6.42 -1.41 -4.90
CA PHE A 182 6.39 -0.40 -5.96
C PHE A 182 6.19 1.01 -5.41
N GLY A 183 5.24 1.22 -4.49
CA GLY A 183 4.98 2.52 -3.91
C GLY A 183 6.12 3.01 -2.99
N PHE A 184 6.73 2.11 -2.21
CA PHE A 184 7.89 2.48 -1.39
C PHE A 184 9.15 2.76 -2.20
N ASP A 185 9.39 2.05 -3.30
CA ASP A 185 10.48 2.38 -4.22
C ASP A 185 10.28 3.77 -4.84
N TYR A 186 9.04 4.12 -5.21
CA TYR A 186 8.72 5.48 -5.65
C TYR A 186 9.02 6.53 -4.57
N LEU A 187 8.59 6.30 -3.33
CA LEU A 187 8.89 7.23 -2.23
C LEU A 187 10.41 7.34 -1.98
N ARG A 188 11.14 6.22 -2.03
CA ARG A 188 12.62 6.19 -1.88
C ARG A 188 13.32 6.94 -3.00
N ASP A 189 12.89 6.78 -4.25
CA ASP A 189 13.47 7.44 -5.41
C ASP A 189 13.33 8.98 -5.34
N ASN A 190 12.25 9.46 -4.74
CA ASN A 190 12.01 10.89 -4.50
C ASN A 190 12.80 11.45 -3.29
N MET A 191 13.42 10.60 -2.47
CA MET A 191 14.30 11.02 -1.37
C MET A 191 15.80 10.92 -1.73
N ARG A 192 16.16 10.43 -2.92
CA ARG A 192 17.57 10.35 -3.36
C ARG A 192 18.16 11.75 -3.59
N TYR A 193 19.48 11.87 -3.39
CA TYR A 193 20.26 13.09 -3.65
C TYR A 193 20.96 13.08 -5.01
N ASP A 194 20.83 11.98 -5.74
CA ASP A 194 21.44 11.74 -7.04
C ASP A 194 20.51 10.89 -7.91
N LEU A 195 20.61 11.06 -9.24
CA LEU A 195 19.77 10.35 -10.20
C LEU A 195 20.17 8.88 -10.34
N GLU A 196 21.42 8.53 -10.09
CA GLU A 196 21.91 7.15 -10.23
C GLU A 196 21.34 6.21 -9.15
N GLY A 197 21.02 6.75 -7.98
CA GLY A 197 20.42 6.05 -6.85
C GLY A 197 18.94 5.71 -7.02
N ARG A 198 18.30 6.18 -8.11
CA ARG A 198 16.91 5.81 -8.45
C ARG A 198 16.86 4.39 -9.04
N VAL A 199 15.82 3.67 -8.67
CA VAL A 199 15.60 2.28 -9.12
C VAL A 199 14.51 2.17 -10.18
N GLN A 200 13.46 2.99 -10.11
CA GLN A 200 12.36 2.98 -11.07
C GLN A 200 12.70 3.76 -12.34
N ARG A 201 11.97 3.47 -13.42
CA ARG A 201 12.14 4.10 -14.74
C ARG A 201 10.84 4.70 -15.32
N GLY A 202 9.94 5.14 -14.44
CA GLY A 202 8.64 5.73 -14.80
C GLY A 202 7.45 4.78 -14.63
N HIS A 203 6.26 5.26 -15.01
CA HIS A 203 4.98 4.61 -14.78
C HIS A 203 4.17 4.53 -16.11
N GLU A 204 4.54 3.64 -17.03
CA GLU A 204 3.87 3.57 -18.35
C GLU A 204 2.61 2.70 -18.32
N TYR A 205 2.72 1.43 -17.94
CA TYR A 205 1.58 0.50 -17.90
C TYR A 205 1.62 -0.39 -16.66
N CYS A 206 0.47 -0.51 -15.99
CA CYS A 206 0.28 -1.36 -14.82
C CYS A 206 -0.91 -2.31 -15.03
N ILE A 207 -0.71 -3.59 -14.71
CA ILE A 207 -1.78 -4.58 -14.55
C ILE A 207 -1.82 -4.95 -13.07
N ILE A 208 -2.95 -4.68 -12.42
CA ILE A 208 -3.16 -5.00 -11.00
C ILE A 208 -3.96 -6.29 -10.90
N ASP A 209 -3.32 -7.36 -10.42
CA ASP A 209 -4.03 -8.57 -10.00
C ASP A 209 -4.78 -8.31 -8.70
N GLU A 210 -5.98 -8.88 -8.58
CA GLU A 210 -6.85 -8.70 -7.43
C GLU A 210 -7.09 -7.21 -7.12
N ILE A 211 -7.39 -6.44 -8.18
CA ILE A 211 -7.48 -4.96 -8.14
C ILE A 211 -8.45 -4.43 -7.09
N ASP A 212 -9.53 -5.16 -6.82
CA ASP A 212 -10.49 -4.82 -5.77
C ASP A 212 -9.86 -4.85 -4.38
N SER A 213 -9.00 -5.80 -4.10
CA SER A 213 -8.33 -5.80 -2.80
C SER A 213 -7.25 -4.74 -2.70
N ILE A 214 -6.52 -4.46 -3.77
CA ILE A 214 -5.44 -3.46 -3.71
C ILE A 214 -6.02 -2.04 -3.68
N LEU A 215 -6.99 -1.74 -4.56
CA LEU A 215 -7.50 -0.37 -4.74
C LEU A 215 -8.74 -0.02 -3.91
N ILE A 216 -9.38 -1.00 -3.26
CA ILE A 216 -10.54 -0.79 -2.39
C ILE A 216 -10.19 -1.19 -0.95
N ASP A 217 -9.75 -2.44 -0.73
CA ASP A 217 -9.51 -2.95 0.63
C ASP A 217 -8.22 -2.37 1.25
N GLU A 218 -7.11 -2.35 0.52
CA GLU A 218 -5.82 -1.84 1.02
C GLU A 218 -5.66 -0.32 0.88
N ALA A 219 -6.45 0.30 -0.01
CA ALA A 219 -6.43 1.73 -0.28
C ALA A 219 -7.01 2.62 0.84
N ARG A 220 -7.21 2.05 2.04
CA ARG A 220 -7.64 2.75 3.26
C ARG A 220 -6.48 3.41 3.99
N THR A 221 -5.28 2.88 3.87
CA THR A 221 -4.09 3.39 4.56
C THR A 221 -3.08 3.88 3.52
N PRO A 222 -2.56 5.12 3.63
CA PRO A 222 -1.48 5.58 2.75
C PRO A 222 -0.17 4.84 3.04
N LEU A 223 0.73 4.86 2.06
CA LEU A 223 2.12 4.46 2.25
C LEU A 223 2.88 5.59 2.90
N ILE A 224 3.53 5.32 4.03
CA ILE A 224 4.27 6.31 4.80
C ILE A 224 5.68 5.79 5.06
N ILE A 225 6.69 6.60 4.74
CA ILE A 225 8.05 6.42 5.24
C ILE A 225 8.23 7.37 6.41
N SER A 226 8.64 6.82 7.55
CA SER A 226 8.97 7.62 8.72
C SER A 226 10.45 7.53 9.09
N GLY A 227 10.98 8.61 9.66
CA GLY A 227 12.33 8.72 10.19
C GLY A 227 12.33 9.02 11.68
N ALA A 228 13.49 8.91 12.34
CA ALA A 228 13.62 9.27 13.74
C ALA A 228 13.36 10.76 13.96
N ALA A 229 12.54 11.09 14.96
CA ALA A 229 12.26 12.45 15.42
C ALA A 229 12.95 12.72 16.77
N GLU A 230 12.74 13.90 17.34
CA GLU A 230 13.21 14.24 18.69
C GLU A 230 12.53 13.37 19.77
N ASP A 231 13.22 13.19 20.89
CA ASP A 231 12.84 12.22 21.93
C ASP A 231 11.72 12.73 22.85
N ASP A 232 10.46 12.44 22.49
CA ASP A 232 9.26 12.67 23.31
C ASP A 232 8.93 11.52 24.29
N THR A 233 9.80 10.52 24.44
CA THR A 233 9.52 9.27 25.20
C THR A 233 9.09 9.55 26.64
N THR A 234 9.67 10.57 27.26
CA THR A 234 9.36 10.95 28.64
C THR A 234 7.91 11.43 28.81
N LYS A 235 7.40 12.25 27.88
CA LYS A 235 6.02 12.76 27.91
C LYS A 235 5.00 11.63 27.79
N ILE A 236 5.27 10.65 26.94
CA ILE A 236 4.39 9.48 26.72
C ILE A 236 4.33 8.59 27.97
N LEU A 237 5.47 8.35 28.61
CA LEU A 237 5.52 7.59 29.87
C LEU A 237 4.77 8.32 31.00
N HIS A 238 4.80 9.65 31.02
CA HIS A 238 4.00 10.45 31.96
C HIS A 238 2.51 10.31 31.67
N ALA A 239 2.10 10.46 30.41
CA ALA A 239 0.70 10.32 29.99
C ALA A 239 0.12 8.94 30.34
N ASN A 240 0.84 7.86 30.06
CA ASN A 240 0.41 6.49 30.40
C ASN A 240 0.20 6.28 31.91
N LYS A 241 0.96 6.97 32.77
CA LYS A 241 0.79 6.91 34.22
C LYS A 241 -0.45 7.68 34.70
N VAL A 242 -0.94 8.66 33.94
CA VAL A 242 -2.09 9.51 34.28
C VAL A 242 -3.42 8.83 33.96
N VAL A 243 -3.46 8.01 32.89
CA VAL A 243 -4.68 7.33 32.42
C VAL A 243 -5.48 6.64 33.53
N LYS A 244 -4.79 6.00 34.50
CA LYS A 244 -5.44 5.23 35.58
C LYS A 244 -6.28 6.07 36.55
N PHE A 245 -6.13 7.40 36.52
CA PHE A 245 -6.86 8.33 37.39
C PHE A 245 -8.08 8.95 36.71
N LEU A 246 -8.23 8.74 35.40
CA LEU A 246 -9.36 9.24 34.63
C LEU A 246 -10.46 8.19 34.57
N VAL A 247 -11.71 8.63 34.67
CA VAL A 247 -12.91 7.79 34.74
C VAL A 247 -13.77 8.00 33.49
N GLU A 248 -14.18 6.92 32.84
CA GLU A 248 -15.12 6.97 31.72
C GLU A 248 -16.49 7.47 32.18
N CYS A 249 -17.15 8.31 31.37
CA CYS A 249 -18.50 8.78 31.67
C CYS A 249 -19.51 7.63 31.74
N GLU A 250 -20.49 7.74 32.64
CA GLU A 250 -21.58 6.75 32.73
C GLU A 250 -22.47 6.78 31.47
N LYS A 251 -22.73 5.59 30.89
CA LYS A 251 -23.68 5.40 29.78
C LYS A 251 -25.08 5.14 30.33
N ASP A 252 -26.11 5.61 29.65
CA ASP A 252 -27.50 5.28 30.01
C ASP A 252 -27.75 3.77 29.82
N PRO A 253 -28.19 3.04 30.86
CA PRO A 253 -28.38 1.59 30.81
C PRO A 253 -29.47 1.11 29.82
N VAL A 254 -30.39 1.99 29.41
CA VAL A 254 -31.48 1.65 28.48
C VAL A 254 -31.09 1.92 27.02
N THR A 255 -30.37 3.01 26.77
CA THR A 255 -30.03 3.45 25.41
C THR A 255 -28.61 3.08 24.99
N GLY A 256 -27.71 2.84 25.96
CA GLY A 256 -26.29 2.61 25.73
C GLY A 256 -25.53 3.85 25.25
N GLU A 257 -26.15 5.03 25.29
CA GLU A 257 -25.60 6.31 24.82
C GLU A 257 -25.18 7.19 26.01
N TYR A 258 -24.25 8.13 25.79
CA TYR A 258 -23.87 9.10 26.82
C TYR A 258 -24.98 10.15 26.97
N PRO A 259 -25.36 10.52 28.21
CA PRO A 259 -26.36 11.57 28.45
C PRO A 259 -25.86 12.95 27.99
N GLU A 260 -26.79 13.90 27.82
CA GLU A 260 -26.48 15.28 27.41
C GLU A 260 -25.49 15.96 28.37
N GLU A 261 -25.65 15.72 29.67
CA GLU A 261 -24.69 16.11 30.72
C GLU A 261 -23.98 14.85 31.28
N PRO A 262 -22.89 14.42 30.66
CA PRO A 262 -22.11 13.26 31.08
C PRO A 262 -21.36 13.54 32.39
N ARG A 263 -21.44 12.64 33.37
CA ARG A 263 -20.58 12.68 34.56
C ARG A 263 -19.38 11.76 34.36
N GLY A 264 -18.17 12.30 34.42
CA GLY A 264 -16.91 11.60 34.22
C GLY A 264 -15.94 12.39 33.35
N ASP A 265 -14.73 11.86 33.14
CA ASP A 265 -13.63 12.60 32.52
C ASP A 265 -13.60 12.49 30.98
N PHE A 266 -14.05 11.37 30.41
CA PHE A 266 -13.99 11.14 28.97
C PHE A 266 -15.09 10.20 28.45
N LYS A 267 -15.41 10.38 27.16
CA LYS A 267 -16.35 9.54 26.39
C LYS A 267 -15.60 8.70 25.36
N ILE A 268 -16.10 7.49 25.11
CA ILE A 268 -15.56 6.53 24.13
C ILE A 268 -16.58 6.34 23.01
N ASP A 269 -16.19 6.68 21.78
CA ASP A 269 -16.91 6.29 20.57
C ASP A 269 -16.23 5.04 19.98
N GLU A 270 -16.76 3.87 20.30
CA GLU A 270 -16.29 2.58 19.77
C GLU A 270 -16.45 2.50 18.24
N LYS A 271 -17.50 3.11 17.66
CA LYS A 271 -17.74 3.05 16.21
C LYS A 271 -16.74 3.90 15.44
N GLY A 272 -16.33 5.04 16.00
CA GLY A 272 -15.32 5.92 15.43
C GLY A 272 -13.88 5.62 15.89
N LYS A 273 -13.69 4.72 16.85
CA LYS A 273 -12.42 4.51 17.60
C LYS A 273 -11.82 5.84 18.10
N ARG A 274 -12.68 6.69 18.69
CA ARG A 274 -12.33 8.03 19.20
C ARG A 274 -12.60 8.15 20.69
N ILE A 275 -11.82 9.00 21.34
CA ILE A 275 -12.03 9.41 22.73
C ILE A 275 -12.08 10.92 22.78
N SER A 276 -13.05 11.46 23.52
CA SER A 276 -13.24 12.90 23.70
C SER A 276 -13.35 13.21 25.19
N PHE A 277 -12.61 14.22 25.67
CA PHE A 277 -12.72 14.70 27.04
C PHE A 277 -14.00 15.51 27.25
N THR A 278 -14.49 15.48 28.49
CA THR A 278 -15.47 16.47 28.99
C THR A 278 -14.72 17.69 29.53
N ASP A 279 -15.43 18.81 29.72
CA ASP A 279 -14.83 20.00 30.34
C ASP A 279 -14.35 19.71 31.77
N GLU A 280 -15.12 18.90 32.53
CA GLU A 280 -14.71 18.40 33.86
C GLU A 280 -13.45 17.54 33.77
N GLY A 281 -13.34 16.67 32.76
CA GLY A 281 -12.18 15.82 32.55
C GLY A 281 -10.91 16.56 32.17
N LEU A 282 -11.00 17.67 31.42
CA LEU A 282 -9.84 18.52 31.13
C LEU A 282 -9.34 19.24 32.38
N ASN A 283 -10.24 19.71 33.24
CA ASN A 283 -9.87 20.32 34.51
C ASN A 283 -9.21 19.30 35.46
N HIS A 284 -9.80 18.11 35.57
CA HIS A 284 -9.24 17.03 36.39
C HIS A 284 -7.88 16.57 35.86
N LEU A 285 -7.70 16.50 34.53
CA LEU A 285 -6.43 16.22 33.89
C LEU A 285 -5.36 17.26 34.25
N GLU A 286 -5.71 18.56 34.20
CA GLU A 286 -4.81 19.65 34.59
C GLU A 286 -4.35 19.50 36.06
N GLU A 287 -5.28 19.24 36.98
CA GLU A 287 -4.98 19.02 38.40
C GLU A 287 -4.01 17.85 38.61
N ILE A 288 -4.21 16.72 37.92
CA ILE A 288 -3.34 15.54 38.04
C ILE A 288 -1.92 15.84 37.52
N LEU A 289 -1.81 16.52 36.37
CA LEU A 289 -0.52 16.85 35.75
C LEU A 289 0.26 17.86 36.61
N GLN A 290 -0.41 18.86 37.19
CA GLN A 290 0.19 19.82 38.11
C GLN A 290 0.61 19.18 39.44
N ALA A 291 -0.26 18.36 40.05
CA ALA A 291 0.03 17.67 41.31
C ALA A 291 1.28 16.78 41.21
N ARG A 292 1.54 16.22 40.03
CA ARG A 292 2.70 15.38 39.74
C ARG A 292 3.93 16.15 39.24
N LYS A 293 3.83 17.48 39.13
CA LYS A 293 4.90 18.37 38.62
C LYS A 293 5.34 18.00 37.20
N ILE A 294 4.41 17.51 36.38
CA ILE A 294 4.65 17.15 34.98
C ILE A 294 4.58 18.41 34.08
N ILE A 295 3.65 19.32 34.40
CA ILE A 295 3.49 20.62 33.72
C ILE A 295 3.65 21.78 34.71
N GLN A 296 3.98 22.97 34.20
CA GLN A 296 3.94 24.23 34.94
C GLN A 296 2.94 25.18 34.26
N GLY A 297 2.07 25.81 35.05
CA GLY A 297 1.00 26.66 34.51
C GLY A 297 -0.21 25.86 33.99
N SER A 298 -1.04 26.52 33.19
CA SER A 298 -2.28 25.91 32.67
C SER A 298 -2.00 24.88 31.57
N LEU A 299 -2.90 23.90 31.44
CA LEU A 299 -2.88 22.91 30.36
C LEU A 299 -3.03 23.54 28.96
N PHE A 300 -3.62 24.73 28.87
CA PHE A 300 -3.90 25.44 27.62
C PHE A 300 -2.75 26.33 27.11
N LEU A 301 -1.58 26.31 27.76
CA LEU A 301 -0.38 26.98 27.25
C LEU A 301 0.23 26.18 26.09
N ASP A 302 0.78 26.86 25.08
CA ASP A 302 1.34 26.24 23.86
C ASP A 302 2.34 25.11 24.16
N GLU A 303 3.15 25.25 25.22
CA GLU A 303 4.15 24.25 25.64
C GLU A 303 3.52 23.01 26.32
N ASN A 304 2.35 23.15 26.94
CA ASN A 304 1.67 22.09 27.70
C ASN A 304 0.55 21.42 26.89
N PHE A 305 0.08 22.08 25.83
CA PHE A 305 -1.07 21.64 25.03
C PHE A 305 -0.89 20.22 24.46
N GLU A 306 0.36 19.83 24.16
CA GLU A 306 0.69 18.48 23.68
C GLU A 306 0.30 17.37 24.67
N TYR A 307 0.21 17.64 25.98
CA TYR A 307 -0.18 16.62 26.97
C TYR A 307 -1.63 16.15 26.80
N ILE A 308 -2.53 17.00 26.29
CA ILE A 308 -3.90 16.59 25.95
C ILE A 308 -3.83 15.46 24.93
N HIS A 309 -3.07 15.67 23.86
CA HIS A 309 -2.86 14.70 22.81
C HIS A 309 -2.25 13.39 23.36
N TYR A 310 -1.13 13.44 24.10
CA TYR A 310 -0.50 12.22 24.64
C TYR A 310 -1.42 11.42 25.56
N VAL A 311 -2.22 12.09 26.38
CA VAL A 311 -3.15 11.41 27.30
C VAL A 311 -4.36 10.85 26.55
N THR A 312 -4.86 11.54 25.51
CA THR A 312 -5.86 10.96 24.59
C THR A 312 -5.34 9.68 23.95
N GLN A 313 -4.11 9.66 23.43
CA GLN A 313 -3.55 8.46 22.79
C GLN A 313 -3.35 7.32 23.78
N ALA A 314 -2.94 7.63 25.01
CA ALA A 314 -2.84 6.65 26.07
C ALA A 314 -4.22 6.05 26.43
N LEU A 315 -5.27 6.87 26.56
CA LEU A 315 -6.63 6.39 26.76
C LEU A 315 -7.10 5.49 25.60
N ARG A 316 -6.81 5.88 24.35
CA ARG A 316 -7.15 5.07 23.17
C ARG A 316 -6.44 3.73 23.22
N ALA A 317 -5.14 3.71 23.50
CA ALA A 317 -4.36 2.48 23.65
C ALA A 317 -4.95 1.55 24.71
N HIS A 318 -5.42 2.07 25.86
CA HIS A 318 -5.99 1.26 26.94
C HIS A 318 -7.37 0.70 26.62
N HIS A 319 -8.27 1.52 26.07
CA HIS A 319 -9.69 1.16 25.95
C HIS A 319 -10.11 0.65 24.56
N LEU A 320 -9.47 1.10 23.48
CA LEU A 320 -9.92 0.83 22.11
C LEU A 320 -9.04 -0.16 21.34
N PHE A 321 -7.82 -0.44 21.84
CA PHE A 321 -6.87 -1.34 21.18
C PHE A 321 -6.53 -2.52 22.09
N HIS A 322 -6.89 -3.70 21.62
CA HIS A 322 -6.79 -4.96 22.34
C HIS A 322 -5.64 -5.82 21.81
N LYS A 323 -4.92 -6.41 22.75
CA LYS A 323 -3.87 -7.39 22.47
C LYS A 323 -4.48 -8.65 21.85
N ASP A 324 -3.78 -9.22 20.88
CA ASP A 324 -4.15 -10.39 20.07
C ASP A 324 -5.31 -10.18 19.08
N THR A 325 -5.90 -8.97 19.05
CA THR A 325 -6.92 -8.58 18.07
C THR A 325 -6.40 -7.47 17.15
N ASP A 326 -6.02 -6.32 17.72
CA ASP A 326 -5.52 -5.17 16.95
C ASP A 326 -3.99 -5.22 16.79
N TYR A 327 -3.29 -5.78 17.78
CA TYR A 327 -1.84 -5.93 17.75
C TYR A 327 -1.37 -7.13 18.59
N VAL A 328 -0.18 -7.64 18.31
CA VAL A 328 0.50 -8.66 19.11
C VAL A 328 1.83 -8.11 19.63
N VAL A 329 2.28 -8.62 20.78
CA VAL A 329 3.61 -8.29 21.32
C VAL A 329 4.54 -9.47 21.06
N GLN A 330 5.56 -9.27 20.24
CA GLN A 330 6.54 -10.30 19.89
C GLN A 330 7.94 -9.70 19.95
N ASP A 331 8.89 -10.43 20.55
CA ASP A 331 10.29 -10.02 20.70
C ASP A 331 10.48 -8.62 21.34
N GLY A 332 9.58 -8.27 22.27
CA GLY A 332 9.60 -6.97 22.97
C GLY A 332 9.13 -5.78 22.10
N GLN A 333 8.45 -6.04 20.98
CA GLN A 333 7.90 -5.02 20.09
C GLN A 333 6.40 -5.23 19.86
N VAL A 334 5.66 -4.14 19.66
CA VAL A 334 4.26 -4.17 19.21
C VAL A 334 4.23 -4.34 17.69
N GLN A 335 3.56 -5.39 17.23
CA GLN A 335 3.32 -5.63 15.81
C GLN A 335 1.82 -5.52 15.53
N ILE A 336 1.46 -4.68 14.56
CA ILE A 336 0.05 -4.45 14.21
C ILE A 336 -0.50 -5.70 13.54
N VAL A 337 -1.71 -6.09 13.93
CA VAL A 337 -2.49 -7.10 13.23
C VAL A 337 -3.47 -6.36 12.34
N ASP A 338 -3.45 -6.66 11.05
CA ASP A 338 -4.48 -6.22 10.12
C ASP A 338 -5.81 -6.82 10.55
N GLU A 339 -6.75 -5.98 10.98
CA GLU A 339 -8.10 -6.38 11.41
C GLU A 339 -8.84 -7.19 10.34
N PHE A 340 -8.53 -6.95 9.06
CA PHE A 340 -9.15 -7.67 7.95
C PHE A 340 -8.45 -8.99 7.75
N THR A 341 -7.14 -9.00 7.50
CA THR A 341 -6.45 -10.21 7.05
C THR A 341 -5.95 -11.11 8.20
N GLY A 342 -6.00 -10.64 9.45
CA GLY A 342 -5.37 -11.29 10.61
C GLY A 342 -3.85 -11.32 10.52
N ARG A 343 -3.25 -10.64 9.53
CA ARG A 343 -1.82 -10.68 9.25
C ARG A 343 -1.08 -9.72 10.16
N ILE A 344 0.09 -10.15 10.59
CA ILE A 344 1.04 -9.27 11.24
C ILE A 344 1.67 -8.36 10.17
N LEU A 345 1.45 -7.06 10.29
CA LEU A 345 1.98 -6.04 9.39
C LEU A 345 3.37 -5.61 9.86
N TYR A 346 4.38 -6.40 9.49
CA TYR A 346 5.77 -6.10 9.84
C TYR A 346 6.21 -4.72 9.34
N GLY A 347 6.84 -3.96 10.23
CA GLY A 347 7.35 -2.61 9.92
C GLY A 347 6.30 -1.51 9.89
N ARG A 348 5.02 -1.82 10.17
CA ARG A 348 3.98 -0.80 10.34
C ARG A 348 3.85 -0.39 11.80
N ARG A 349 3.60 0.90 12.03
CA ARG A 349 3.34 1.50 13.33
C ARG A 349 2.06 2.32 13.28
N TYR A 350 1.39 2.44 14.41
CA TYR A 350 0.26 3.35 14.53
C TYR A 350 0.79 4.77 14.53
N SER A 351 0.13 5.65 13.78
CA SER A 351 0.49 7.07 13.70
C SER A 351 0.12 7.81 14.98
N ASP A 352 0.51 9.09 15.04
CA ASP A 352 -0.06 10.03 16.00
C ASP A 352 0.21 9.67 17.47
N GLY A 353 1.38 9.11 17.78
CA GLY A 353 1.79 8.75 19.14
C GLY A 353 1.11 7.49 19.73
N LEU A 354 0.14 6.91 19.04
CA LEU A 354 -0.63 5.76 19.52
C LEU A 354 0.24 4.50 19.67
N HIS A 355 1.19 4.28 18.77
CA HIS A 355 2.05 3.10 18.85
C HIS A 355 2.90 3.13 20.11
N GLN A 356 3.51 4.29 20.40
CA GLN A 356 4.29 4.54 21.60
C GLN A 356 3.42 4.45 22.86
N ALA A 357 2.15 4.88 22.79
CA ALA A 357 1.21 4.72 23.88
C ALA A 357 0.88 3.23 24.16
N ILE A 358 0.77 2.39 23.12
CA ILE A 358 0.61 0.93 23.26
C ILE A 358 1.90 0.30 23.80
N GLU A 359 3.07 0.71 23.32
CA GLU A 359 4.37 0.27 23.85
C GLU A 359 4.48 0.60 25.36
N ALA A 360 4.06 1.80 25.75
CA ALA A 360 4.01 2.21 27.15
C ALA A 360 2.97 1.42 27.96
N LYS A 361 1.78 1.14 27.40
CA LYS A 361 0.72 0.30 28.01
C LYS A 361 1.25 -1.10 28.34
N GLU A 362 1.95 -1.71 27.39
CA GLU A 362 2.49 -3.07 27.51
C GLU A 362 3.82 -3.13 28.30
N ASN A 363 4.29 -2.01 28.84
CA ASN A 363 5.56 -1.86 29.57
C ASN A 363 6.80 -2.33 28.79
N ILE A 364 6.79 -2.14 27.47
CA ILE A 364 7.96 -2.39 26.62
C ILE A 364 8.71 -1.08 26.37
N ARG A 365 9.93 -1.18 25.81
CA ARG A 365 10.75 0.01 25.51
C ARG A 365 10.03 0.86 24.47
N VAL A 366 9.60 2.05 24.87
CA VAL A 366 9.00 3.04 23.98
C VAL A 366 10.05 3.47 22.96
N ALA A 367 9.72 3.32 21.69
CA ALA A 367 10.58 3.79 20.61
C ALA A 367 10.44 5.31 20.43
N GLU A 368 11.52 5.95 19.99
CA GLU A 368 11.51 7.37 19.63
C GLU A 368 10.37 7.67 18.65
N ARG A 369 9.81 8.88 18.76
CA ARG A 369 8.76 9.32 17.85
C ARG A 369 9.29 9.29 16.43
N ASN A 370 8.42 8.86 15.53
CA ASN A 370 8.73 8.78 14.12
C ASN A 370 8.07 9.95 13.40
N ARG A 371 8.83 10.70 12.61
CA ARG A 371 8.34 11.80 11.75
C ARG A 371 8.08 11.29 10.34
N THR A 372 6.99 11.71 9.72
CA THR A 372 6.66 11.38 8.32
C THR A 372 7.65 12.07 7.37
N LEU A 373 8.48 11.29 6.67
CA LEU A 373 9.42 11.79 5.66
C LEU A 373 8.77 11.91 4.29
N ALA A 374 7.97 10.91 3.92
CA ALA A 374 7.29 10.85 2.64
C ALA A 374 6.00 10.04 2.77
N THR A 375 4.95 10.45 2.07
CA THR A 375 3.66 9.77 2.07
C THR A 375 3.02 9.81 0.70
N ILE A 376 2.30 8.76 0.32
CA ILE A 376 1.43 8.71 -0.87
C ILE A 376 0.28 7.72 -0.67
N THR A 377 -0.93 8.04 -1.12
CA THR A 377 -2.03 7.08 -1.17
C THR A 377 -1.88 6.13 -2.36
N PHE A 378 -2.41 4.90 -2.27
CA PHE A 378 -2.42 3.99 -3.42
C PHE A 378 -3.17 4.59 -4.61
N GLN A 379 -4.27 5.30 -4.34
CA GLN A 379 -5.05 6.03 -5.32
C GLN A 379 -4.16 6.92 -6.18
N ASN A 380 -3.45 7.85 -5.54
CA ASN A 380 -2.61 8.81 -6.24
C ASN A 380 -1.36 8.18 -6.84
N TYR A 381 -0.80 7.13 -6.21
CA TYR A 381 0.30 6.37 -6.79
C TYR A 381 -0.09 5.74 -8.14
N PHE A 382 -1.22 5.04 -8.18
CA PHE A 382 -1.68 4.35 -9.38
C PHE A 382 -2.19 5.30 -10.48
N ARG A 383 -2.73 6.47 -10.11
CA ARG A 383 -3.09 7.54 -11.06
C ARG A 383 -1.90 8.12 -11.83
N MET A 384 -0.66 7.88 -11.38
CA MET A 384 0.53 8.32 -12.13
C MET A 384 0.82 7.46 -13.37
N TYR A 385 0.26 6.24 -13.44
CA TYR A 385 0.46 5.40 -14.61
C TYR A 385 -0.27 5.95 -15.83
N ARG A 386 0.41 6.00 -16.97
CA ARG A 386 -0.21 6.42 -18.23
C ARG A 386 -1.39 5.51 -18.61
N LYS A 387 -1.27 4.21 -18.34
CA LYS A 387 -2.34 3.25 -18.48
C LYS A 387 -2.39 2.30 -17.30
N ILE A 388 -3.58 2.11 -16.74
CA ILE A 388 -3.86 1.18 -15.65
C ILE A 388 -4.92 0.18 -16.11
N ALA A 389 -4.73 -1.07 -15.75
CA ALA A 389 -5.69 -2.15 -15.96
C ALA A 389 -5.74 -3.04 -14.72
N GLY A 390 -6.81 -3.80 -14.57
CA GLY A 390 -6.98 -4.66 -13.41
C GLY A 390 -7.67 -5.97 -13.75
N MET A 391 -7.43 -6.98 -12.92
CA MET A 391 -8.16 -8.24 -12.99
C MET A 391 -8.65 -8.66 -11.61
N THR A 392 -9.89 -9.14 -11.54
CA THR A 392 -10.46 -9.71 -10.31
C THR A 392 -11.65 -10.61 -10.66
N GLY A 393 -12.20 -11.32 -9.67
CA GLY A 393 -13.41 -12.13 -9.84
C GLY A 393 -14.71 -11.42 -9.46
N THR A 394 -14.62 -10.22 -8.91
CA THR A 394 -15.73 -9.54 -8.24
C THR A 394 -15.58 -8.01 -8.28
N ALA A 395 -15.44 -7.40 -9.46
CA ALA A 395 -15.29 -5.95 -9.61
C ALA A 395 -16.61 -5.21 -9.90
N ASP A 396 -17.61 -5.89 -10.44
CA ASP A 396 -18.84 -5.25 -10.94
C ASP A 396 -19.61 -4.51 -9.83
N THR A 397 -19.54 -5.00 -8.58
CA THR A 397 -20.15 -4.32 -7.43
C THR A 397 -19.55 -2.94 -7.17
N GLU A 398 -18.24 -2.78 -7.39
CA GLU A 398 -17.47 -1.55 -7.17
C GLU A 398 -17.25 -0.75 -8.45
N ALA A 399 -17.91 -1.09 -9.57
CA ALA A 399 -17.68 -0.45 -10.87
C ALA A 399 -17.86 1.07 -10.83
N LYS A 400 -18.77 1.57 -9.99
CA LYS A 400 -18.97 3.01 -9.76
C LYS A 400 -17.79 3.67 -9.07
N GLU A 401 -17.22 3.02 -8.05
CA GLU A 401 -16.04 3.51 -7.34
C GLU A 401 -14.82 3.52 -8.26
N PHE A 402 -14.59 2.44 -9.00
CA PHE A 402 -13.50 2.36 -9.98
C PHE A 402 -13.56 3.44 -11.05
N ASN A 403 -14.75 3.69 -11.62
CA ASN A 403 -14.92 4.74 -12.61
C ASN A 403 -14.73 6.14 -11.99
N LYS A 404 -15.30 6.40 -10.80
CA LYS A 404 -15.23 7.73 -10.17
C LYS A 404 -13.83 8.10 -9.66
N ILE A 405 -13.08 7.15 -9.12
CA ILE A 405 -11.77 7.40 -8.51
C ILE A 405 -10.63 7.23 -9.54
N TYR A 406 -10.70 6.17 -10.35
CA TYR A 406 -9.59 5.74 -11.21
C TYR A 406 -9.88 5.90 -12.70
N ASN A 407 -11.09 6.31 -13.09
CA ASN A 407 -11.56 6.31 -14.48
C ASN A 407 -11.41 4.92 -15.15
N LEU A 408 -11.69 3.86 -14.37
CA LEU A 408 -11.59 2.48 -14.80
C LEU A 408 -12.99 1.88 -15.00
N ASP A 409 -13.26 1.41 -16.21
CA ASP A 409 -14.47 0.66 -16.51
C ASP A 409 -14.29 -0.83 -16.21
N VAL A 410 -15.34 -1.46 -15.67
CA VAL A 410 -15.39 -2.90 -15.43
C VAL A 410 -16.10 -3.60 -16.59
N VAL A 411 -15.49 -4.65 -17.12
CA VAL A 411 -16.04 -5.54 -18.14
C VAL A 411 -16.16 -6.95 -17.57
N VAL A 412 -17.38 -7.48 -17.54
CA VAL A 412 -17.64 -8.84 -17.05
C VAL A 412 -17.43 -9.85 -18.16
N ILE A 413 -16.37 -10.66 -18.05
CA ILE A 413 -16.03 -11.70 -19.00
C ILE A 413 -16.87 -12.95 -18.70
N PRO A 414 -17.53 -13.57 -19.71
CA PRO A 414 -18.27 -14.80 -19.51
C PRO A 414 -17.35 -15.94 -19.06
N THR A 415 -17.89 -16.89 -18.29
CA THR A 415 -17.13 -18.08 -17.90
C THR A 415 -16.94 -19.02 -19.08
N ASN A 416 -15.82 -19.74 -19.12
CA ASN A 416 -15.58 -20.75 -20.17
C ASN A 416 -16.63 -21.87 -20.15
N ARG A 417 -17.12 -22.21 -18.94
CA ARG A 417 -18.18 -23.19 -18.72
C ARG A 417 -19.24 -22.63 -17.78
N PRO A 418 -20.52 -23.01 -17.91
CA PRO A 418 -21.56 -22.55 -17.00
C PRO A 418 -21.28 -22.93 -15.54
N VAL A 419 -21.52 -22.01 -14.61
CA VAL A 419 -21.40 -22.28 -13.18
C VAL A 419 -22.62 -23.08 -12.72
N ILE A 420 -22.40 -24.28 -12.19
CA ILE A 420 -23.44 -25.18 -11.67
C ILE A 420 -23.42 -25.33 -10.14
N ARG A 421 -22.66 -24.46 -9.45
CA ARG A 421 -22.59 -24.42 -7.99
C ARG A 421 -23.95 -24.10 -7.38
N ILE A 422 -24.30 -24.80 -6.30
CA ILE A 422 -25.51 -24.55 -5.53
C ILE A 422 -25.14 -23.63 -4.36
N ASP A 423 -25.60 -22.37 -4.41
CA ASP A 423 -25.48 -21.42 -3.31
C ASP A 423 -26.78 -21.46 -2.49
N GLU A 424 -26.71 -21.99 -1.27
CA GLU A 424 -27.86 -22.11 -0.39
C GLU A 424 -28.05 -20.85 0.47
N ASP A 425 -29.28 -20.67 0.96
CA ASP A 425 -29.62 -19.60 1.88
C ASP A 425 -28.86 -19.71 3.20
N ASP A 426 -28.63 -18.55 3.83
CA ASP A 426 -27.94 -18.46 5.11
C ASP A 426 -28.78 -19.10 6.24
N LEU A 427 -28.12 -19.75 7.19
CA LEU A 427 -28.73 -20.23 8.42
C LEU A 427 -28.42 -19.27 9.57
N ILE A 428 -29.46 -18.69 10.16
CA ILE A 428 -29.32 -17.66 11.19
C ILE A 428 -29.71 -18.24 12.55
N TYR A 429 -28.82 -18.11 13.53
CA TYR A 429 -28.97 -18.57 14.90
C TYR A 429 -29.11 -17.40 15.87
N LEU A 430 -29.78 -17.62 17.00
CA LEU A 430 -29.93 -16.61 18.02
C LEU A 430 -28.61 -16.33 18.75
N ASN A 431 -27.88 -17.39 19.09
CA ASN A 431 -26.66 -17.33 19.87
C ASN A 431 -25.45 -17.86 19.09
N GLU A 432 -24.28 -17.32 19.38
CA GLU A 432 -23.04 -17.76 18.73
C GLU A 432 -22.71 -19.24 19.07
N SER A 433 -23.04 -19.70 20.28
CA SER A 433 -22.83 -21.10 20.70
C SER A 433 -23.56 -22.10 19.80
N ASP A 434 -24.83 -21.82 19.51
CA ASP A 434 -25.69 -22.67 18.70
C ASP A 434 -25.22 -22.71 17.25
N LYS A 435 -24.76 -21.56 16.73
CA LYS A 435 -24.12 -21.43 15.42
C LYS A 435 -22.91 -22.37 15.31
N TYR A 436 -21.96 -22.32 16.24
CA TYR A 436 -20.75 -23.15 16.17
C TYR A 436 -21.04 -24.64 16.32
N GLU A 437 -22.01 -25.01 17.15
CA GLU A 437 -22.43 -26.40 17.29
C GLU A 437 -23.05 -26.93 15.99
N ALA A 438 -23.88 -26.13 15.33
CA ALA A 438 -24.45 -26.45 14.02
C ALA A 438 -23.37 -26.56 12.93
N ILE A 439 -22.40 -25.65 12.89
CA ILE A 439 -21.24 -25.70 11.98
C ILE A 439 -20.47 -27.01 12.19
N CYS A 440 -20.19 -27.38 13.43
CA CYS A 440 -19.46 -28.63 13.72
C CYS A 440 -20.25 -29.88 13.30
N ASN A 441 -21.58 -29.89 13.53
CA ASN A 441 -22.45 -30.98 13.09
C ASN A 441 -22.46 -31.12 11.55
N GLU A 442 -22.59 -30.02 10.82
CA GLU A 442 -22.57 -29.99 9.36
C GLU A 442 -21.21 -30.49 8.81
N ILE A 443 -20.10 -30.00 9.37
CA ILE A 443 -18.74 -30.42 8.96
C ILE A 443 -18.56 -31.92 9.18
N GLU A 444 -18.98 -32.45 10.33
CA GLU A 444 -18.87 -33.87 10.66
C GLU A 444 -19.69 -34.75 9.69
N GLU A 445 -20.92 -34.35 9.38
CA GLU A 445 -21.78 -35.09 8.45
C GLU A 445 -21.19 -35.14 7.04
N VAL A 446 -20.72 -33.99 6.54
CA VAL A 446 -20.14 -33.87 5.20
C VAL A 446 -18.78 -34.58 5.11
N HIS A 447 -17.95 -34.45 6.14
CA HIS A 447 -16.66 -35.14 6.23
C HIS A 447 -16.84 -36.66 6.23
N ARG A 448 -17.86 -37.18 6.93
CA ARG A 448 -18.18 -38.62 6.95
C ARG A 448 -18.56 -39.16 5.57
N LYS A 449 -19.16 -38.33 4.70
CA LYS A 449 -19.46 -38.66 3.29
C LYS A 449 -18.20 -38.61 2.41
N GLY A 450 -17.12 -37.98 2.88
CA GLY A 450 -15.84 -37.84 2.18
C GLY A 450 -15.78 -36.62 1.25
N GLN A 451 -16.77 -35.73 1.27
CA GLN A 451 -16.76 -34.51 0.47
C GLN A 451 -15.77 -33.49 1.08
N PRO A 452 -14.91 -32.83 0.27
CA PRO A 452 -13.98 -31.82 0.77
C PRO A 452 -14.70 -30.54 1.22
N ILE A 453 -14.19 -29.92 2.30
CA ILE A 453 -14.80 -28.76 2.96
C ILE A 453 -13.76 -27.65 3.14
N LEU A 454 -14.12 -26.44 2.70
CA LEU A 454 -13.39 -25.20 3.02
C LEU A 454 -14.26 -24.34 3.93
N VAL A 455 -13.77 -24.07 5.14
CA VAL A 455 -14.45 -23.22 6.13
C VAL A 455 -13.78 -21.87 6.18
N GLY A 456 -14.52 -20.78 5.94
CA GLY A 456 -14.03 -19.41 6.06
C GLY A 456 -14.48 -18.78 7.37
N THR A 457 -13.53 -18.34 8.21
CA THR A 457 -13.79 -17.53 9.42
C THR A 457 -13.30 -16.10 9.24
N ILE A 458 -13.69 -15.16 10.09
CA ILE A 458 -13.22 -13.76 9.95
C ILE A 458 -11.96 -13.44 10.77
N SER A 459 -11.68 -14.17 11.86
CA SER A 459 -10.52 -13.93 12.73
C SER A 459 -9.77 -15.22 13.09
N ILE A 460 -8.50 -15.06 13.48
CA ILE A 460 -7.63 -16.17 13.91
C ILE A 460 -8.21 -16.83 15.16
N GLU A 461 -8.69 -16.03 16.12
CA GLU A 461 -9.32 -16.53 17.34
C GLU A 461 -10.50 -17.48 17.04
N LYS A 462 -11.36 -17.09 16.09
CA LYS A 462 -12.51 -17.90 15.65
C LYS A 462 -12.08 -19.17 14.93
N SER A 463 -11.03 -19.10 14.10
CA SER A 463 -10.40 -20.27 13.48
C SER A 463 -9.87 -21.26 14.53
N GLU A 464 -9.14 -20.78 15.54
CA GLU A 464 -8.60 -21.61 16.62
C GLU A 464 -9.69 -22.19 17.53
N ARG A 465 -10.74 -21.42 17.80
CA ARG A 465 -11.92 -21.90 18.55
C ARG A 465 -12.61 -23.04 17.82
N LEU A 466 -12.89 -22.87 16.52
CA LEU A 466 -13.49 -23.91 15.69
C LEU A 466 -12.60 -25.15 15.60
N SER A 467 -11.29 -24.95 15.43
CA SER A 467 -10.31 -26.04 15.41
C SER A 467 -10.37 -26.90 16.67
N LYS A 468 -10.37 -26.28 17.87
CA LYS A 468 -10.51 -26.98 19.14
C LYS A 468 -11.81 -27.79 19.24
N MET A 469 -12.92 -27.28 18.69
CA MET A 469 -14.21 -27.97 18.69
C MET A 469 -14.21 -29.19 17.75
N LEU A 470 -13.62 -29.07 16.57
CA LEU A 470 -13.49 -30.17 15.60
C LEU A 470 -12.53 -31.27 16.09
N LEU A 471 -11.42 -30.90 16.73
CA LEU A 471 -10.50 -31.87 17.34
C LEU A 471 -11.18 -32.73 18.40
N LYS A 472 -12.06 -32.14 19.24
CA LYS A 472 -12.85 -32.88 20.23
C LYS A 472 -13.81 -33.89 19.60
N ARG A 473 -14.23 -33.66 18.35
CA ARG A 473 -15.10 -34.54 17.56
C ARG A 473 -14.32 -35.53 16.68
N GLY A 474 -12.99 -35.52 16.74
CA GLY A 474 -12.14 -36.42 15.96
C GLY A 474 -12.03 -36.08 14.47
N VAL A 475 -12.42 -34.87 14.05
CA VAL A 475 -12.30 -34.43 12.66
C VAL A 475 -10.92 -33.83 12.43
N GLN A 476 -10.10 -34.52 11.61
CA GLN A 476 -8.81 -33.99 11.18
C GLN A 476 -9.01 -32.84 10.21
N HIS A 477 -8.27 -31.75 10.43
CA HIS A 477 -8.37 -30.55 9.62
C HIS A 477 -7.06 -29.76 9.65
N GLU A 478 -6.91 -28.86 8.68
CA GLU A 478 -5.79 -27.92 8.58
C GLU A 478 -6.28 -26.49 8.81
N VAL A 479 -5.48 -25.66 9.48
CA VAL A 479 -5.82 -24.25 9.79
C VAL A 479 -4.85 -23.30 9.10
N LEU A 480 -5.38 -22.26 8.45
CA LEU A 480 -4.62 -21.28 7.69
C LEU A 480 -4.83 -19.89 8.29
N ASN A 481 -3.81 -19.40 8.97
CA ASN A 481 -3.84 -18.15 9.74
C ASN A 481 -3.14 -16.98 9.02
N ALA A 482 -2.93 -17.07 7.70
CA ALA A 482 -2.28 -16.06 6.86
C ALA A 482 -0.83 -15.66 7.27
N LYS A 483 -0.13 -16.49 8.05
CA LYS A 483 1.24 -16.25 8.53
C LYS A 483 2.33 -16.73 7.57
N ASN A 484 2.10 -17.84 6.87
CA ASN A 484 3.11 -18.43 5.98
C ASN A 484 2.49 -18.78 4.63
N HIS A 485 2.56 -17.83 3.70
CA HIS A 485 1.91 -17.95 2.40
C HIS A 485 2.37 -19.16 1.59
N ALA A 486 3.66 -19.51 1.64
CA ALA A 486 4.19 -20.66 0.93
C ALA A 486 3.58 -21.97 1.47
N ARG A 487 3.61 -22.17 2.80
CA ARG A 487 3.03 -23.37 3.43
C ARG A 487 1.51 -23.43 3.23
N GLU A 488 0.83 -22.30 3.36
CA GLU A 488 -0.62 -22.22 3.18
C GLU A 488 -1.05 -22.56 1.75
N ALA A 489 -0.29 -22.11 0.75
CA ALA A 489 -0.54 -22.47 -0.64
C ALA A 489 -0.44 -23.99 -0.85
N LEU A 490 0.48 -24.67 -0.16
CA LEU A 490 0.59 -26.14 -0.24
C LEU A 490 -0.64 -26.84 0.35
N ILE A 491 -1.13 -26.36 1.50
CA ILE A 491 -2.32 -26.93 2.15
C ILE A 491 -3.55 -26.69 1.26
N ILE A 492 -3.73 -25.48 0.75
CA ILE A 492 -4.87 -25.11 -0.10
C ILE A 492 -4.89 -25.89 -1.40
N ALA A 493 -3.72 -26.14 -2.01
CA ALA A 493 -3.63 -26.95 -3.21
C ALA A 493 -4.18 -28.38 -3.01
N GLU A 494 -4.15 -28.89 -1.77
CA GLU A 494 -4.68 -30.20 -1.40
C GLU A 494 -6.09 -30.15 -0.77
N ALA A 495 -6.66 -28.97 -0.55
CA ALA A 495 -7.97 -28.81 0.10
C ALA A 495 -9.14 -29.42 -0.69
N GLY A 496 -8.97 -29.70 -1.98
CA GLY A 496 -9.95 -30.39 -2.82
C GLY A 496 -9.87 -31.91 -2.79
N ALA A 497 -8.94 -32.49 -2.03
CA ALA A 497 -8.81 -33.95 -1.88
C ALA A 497 -9.97 -34.54 -1.07
N LYS A 498 -10.33 -35.80 -1.37
CA LYS A 498 -11.41 -36.50 -0.67
C LYS A 498 -11.22 -36.47 0.85
N GLY A 499 -12.25 -36.05 1.58
CA GLY A 499 -12.27 -35.95 3.03
C GLY A 499 -11.45 -34.80 3.63
N ALA A 500 -10.82 -33.95 2.81
CA ALA A 500 -10.07 -32.81 3.32
C ALA A 500 -10.99 -31.79 4.01
N VAL A 501 -10.58 -31.30 5.19
CA VAL A 501 -11.23 -30.20 5.89
C VAL A 501 -10.19 -29.12 6.11
N THR A 502 -10.46 -27.92 5.61
CA THR A 502 -9.53 -26.78 5.70
C THR A 502 -10.25 -25.57 6.26
N ILE A 503 -9.71 -25.00 7.34
CA ILE A 503 -10.18 -23.76 7.95
C ILE A 503 -9.26 -22.63 7.46
N ALA A 504 -9.84 -21.62 6.82
CA ALA A 504 -9.16 -20.43 6.35
C ALA A 504 -9.62 -19.21 7.12
N THR A 505 -8.69 -18.52 7.79
CA THR A 505 -8.96 -17.20 8.34
C THR A 505 -9.02 -16.17 7.22
N ASN A 506 -10.15 -15.47 7.14
CA ASN A 506 -10.55 -14.53 6.11
C ASN A 506 -10.26 -15.06 4.69
N MET A 507 -9.23 -14.51 4.03
CA MET A 507 -8.81 -14.88 2.68
C MET A 507 -7.47 -15.62 2.65
N ALA A 508 -7.10 -16.32 3.73
CA ALA A 508 -5.92 -17.19 3.72
C ALA A 508 -5.99 -18.19 2.55
N GLY A 509 -4.85 -18.46 1.91
CA GLY A 509 -4.83 -19.27 0.70
C GLY A 509 -5.22 -18.56 -0.61
N ARG A 510 -5.32 -17.23 -0.61
CA ARG A 510 -5.59 -16.46 -1.82
C ARG A 510 -4.55 -16.72 -2.92
N GLY A 511 -4.98 -16.63 -4.17
CA GLY A 511 -4.12 -16.82 -5.34
C GLY A 511 -3.78 -18.27 -5.66
N THR A 512 -4.16 -19.24 -4.81
CA THR A 512 -4.01 -20.67 -5.08
C THR A 512 -5.34 -21.30 -5.49
N ASP A 513 -5.31 -22.15 -6.51
CA ASP A 513 -6.47 -22.87 -7.02
C ASP A 513 -6.73 -24.17 -6.23
N ILE A 514 -7.99 -24.47 -5.96
CA ILE A 514 -8.42 -25.69 -5.26
C ILE A 514 -8.95 -26.65 -6.32
N LYS A 515 -8.09 -27.55 -6.79
CA LYS A 515 -8.46 -28.59 -7.75
C LYS A 515 -9.17 -29.73 -7.01
N LEU A 516 -10.34 -30.16 -7.50
CA LEU A 516 -11.02 -31.35 -6.96
C LEU A 516 -10.10 -32.57 -7.13
N GLY A 517 -10.01 -33.43 -6.12
CA GLY A 517 -9.07 -34.55 -6.07
C GLY A 517 -7.65 -34.20 -5.55
N GLY A 518 -7.36 -32.92 -5.27
CA GLY A 518 -6.04 -32.43 -4.83
C GLY A 518 -5.15 -31.97 -6.00
N ASN A 519 -3.86 -31.69 -5.76
CA ASN A 519 -2.97 -31.13 -6.78
C ASN A 519 -1.96 -32.17 -7.32
N PRO A 520 -2.14 -32.67 -8.57
CA PRO A 520 -1.26 -33.69 -9.13
C PRO A 520 0.17 -33.19 -9.39
N GLU A 521 0.33 -31.91 -9.75
CA GLU A 521 1.64 -31.31 -10.02
C GLU A 521 2.48 -31.25 -8.75
N PHE A 522 1.84 -30.86 -7.64
CA PHE A 522 2.49 -30.79 -6.33
C PHE A 522 2.92 -32.17 -5.83
N ARG A 523 2.01 -33.15 -5.89
CA ARG A 523 2.32 -34.54 -5.50
C ARG A 523 3.43 -35.13 -6.38
N ALA A 524 3.42 -34.84 -7.67
CA ALA A 524 4.46 -35.26 -8.61
C ALA A 524 5.83 -34.65 -8.28
N ARG A 525 5.89 -33.34 -7.98
CA ARG A 525 7.13 -32.68 -7.54
C ARG A 525 7.65 -33.27 -6.23
N LYS A 526 6.76 -33.52 -5.26
CA LYS A 526 7.12 -34.14 -3.99
C LYS A 526 7.68 -35.55 -4.16
N ARG A 527 7.13 -36.33 -5.10
CA ARG A 527 7.60 -37.68 -5.42
C ARG A 527 8.92 -37.68 -6.21
N ALA A 528 9.08 -36.76 -7.16
CA ALA A 528 10.29 -36.66 -7.98
C ALA A 528 11.49 -36.11 -7.20
N GLY A 529 11.26 -35.18 -6.26
CA GLY A 529 12.31 -34.48 -5.53
C GLY A 529 12.74 -33.18 -6.25
N THR A 530 13.43 -32.30 -5.52
CA THR A 530 13.81 -30.96 -6.01
C THR A 530 14.94 -30.96 -7.05
N THR A 531 15.68 -32.07 -7.16
CA THR A 531 16.80 -32.23 -8.11
C THR A 531 16.45 -33.13 -9.30
N ALA A 532 15.18 -33.50 -9.46
CA ALA A 532 14.75 -34.38 -10.54
C ALA A 532 14.98 -33.74 -11.92
N THR A 533 15.38 -34.56 -12.88
CA THR A 533 15.37 -34.19 -14.29
C THR A 533 13.95 -33.98 -14.80
N GLU A 534 13.78 -33.21 -15.87
CA GLU A 534 12.48 -32.94 -16.48
C GLU A 534 11.76 -34.23 -16.92
N GLU A 535 12.51 -35.26 -17.31
CA GLU A 535 11.98 -36.57 -17.69
C GLU A 535 11.45 -37.35 -16.47
N GLU A 536 12.18 -37.35 -15.35
CA GLU A 536 11.74 -37.96 -14.09
C GLU A 536 10.48 -37.28 -13.54
N TYR A 537 10.43 -35.94 -13.61
CA TYR A 537 9.25 -35.18 -13.22
C TYR A 537 8.03 -35.55 -14.08
N ARG A 538 8.19 -35.61 -15.41
CA ARG A 538 7.10 -36.00 -16.33
C ARG A 538 6.57 -37.41 -16.05
N ALA A 539 7.47 -38.37 -15.78
CA ALA A 539 7.07 -39.73 -15.44
C ALA A 539 6.31 -39.79 -14.10
N ALA A 540 6.75 -39.04 -13.08
CA ALA A 540 6.04 -38.91 -11.81
C ALA A 540 4.67 -38.24 -11.99
N TYR A 541 4.60 -37.19 -12.81
CA TYR A 541 3.38 -36.45 -13.11
C TYR A 541 2.33 -37.33 -13.77
N GLN A 542 2.69 -38.12 -14.79
CA GLN A 542 1.75 -39.04 -15.45
C GLN A 542 1.13 -40.03 -14.47
N LYS A 543 1.92 -40.57 -13.53
CA LYS A 543 1.42 -41.49 -12.49
C LYS A 543 0.45 -40.81 -11.53
N GLU A 544 0.81 -39.63 -11.03
CA GLU A 544 -0.07 -38.88 -10.11
C GLU A 544 -1.32 -38.35 -10.81
N PHE A 545 -1.22 -37.95 -12.07
CA PHE A 545 -2.35 -37.48 -12.85
C PHE A 545 -3.40 -38.59 -13.04
N ALA A 546 -2.97 -39.83 -13.29
CA ALA A 546 -3.88 -40.97 -13.39
C ALA A 546 -4.61 -41.28 -12.07
N LEU A 547 -3.94 -41.11 -10.93
CA LEU A 547 -4.55 -41.24 -9.60
C LEU A 547 -5.51 -40.09 -9.31
N TRP A 548 -5.08 -38.86 -9.62
CA TRP A 548 -5.86 -37.66 -9.47
C TRP A 548 -7.16 -37.73 -10.27
N LEU A 549 -7.13 -38.22 -11.52
CA LEU A 549 -8.33 -38.33 -12.35
C LEU A 549 -9.42 -39.20 -11.70
N LYS A 550 -9.03 -40.30 -11.04
CA LYS A 550 -9.97 -41.15 -10.29
C LYS A 550 -10.56 -40.43 -9.09
N GLN A 551 -9.73 -39.72 -8.32
CA GLN A 551 -10.16 -38.96 -7.15
C GLN A 551 -11.01 -37.74 -7.54
N TYR A 552 -10.69 -37.09 -8.65
CA TYR A 552 -11.43 -35.97 -9.23
C TYR A 552 -12.88 -36.39 -9.54
N GLU A 553 -13.07 -37.50 -10.26
CA GLU A 553 -14.41 -38.02 -10.57
C GLU A 553 -15.18 -38.44 -9.32
N GLU A 554 -14.50 -39.05 -8.34
CA GLU A 554 -15.12 -39.43 -7.07
C GLU A 554 -15.61 -38.19 -6.28
N VAL A 555 -14.76 -37.17 -6.12
CA VAL A 555 -15.13 -35.92 -5.43
C VAL A 555 -16.26 -35.20 -6.17
N LYS A 556 -16.26 -35.25 -7.51
CA LYS A 556 -17.33 -34.70 -8.35
C LYS A 556 -18.68 -35.36 -8.06
N GLN A 557 -18.70 -36.69 -7.93
CA GLN A 557 -19.90 -37.45 -7.57
C GLN A 557 -20.37 -37.18 -6.14
N LEU A 558 -19.46 -36.85 -5.23
CA LEU A 558 -19.77 -36.44 -3.85
C LEU A 558 -20.33 -35.00 -3.75
N GLY A 559 -20.51 -34.30 -4.87
CA GLY A 559 -21.04 -32.94 -4.91
C GLY A 559 -19.99 -31.83 -5.01
N GLY A 560 -18.71 -32.18 -5.22
CA GLY A 560 -17.60 -31.23 -5.36
C GLY A 560 -17.20 -30.56 -4.05
N LEU A 561 -16.53 -29.40 -4.13
CA LEU A 561 -16.09 -28.68 -2.94
C LEU A 561 -17.26 -28.02 -2.21
N TYR A 562 -17.38 -28.24 -0.90
CA TYR A 562 -18.32 -27.50 -0.06
C TYR A 562 -17.61 -26.32 0.62
N VAL A 563 -18.14 -25.11 0.41
CA VAL A 563 -17.67 -23.89 1.06
C VAL A 563 -18.63 -23.48 2.17
N LEU A 564 -18.13 -23.34 3.39
CA LEU A 564 -18.89 -22.92 4.56
C LEU A 564 -18.35 -21.59 5.08
N GLY A 565 -19.19 -20.56 5.09
CA GLY A 565 -18.88 -19.29 5.77
C GLY A 565 -19.39 -19.31 7.21
N THR A 566 -18.55 -18.98 8.19
CA THR A 566 -18.98 -18.96 9.61
C THR A 566 -19.60 -17.63 10.02
N GLU A 567 -19.41 -16.59 9.22
CA GLU A 567 -19.94 -15.22 9.37
C GLU A 567 -20.00 -14.53 7.99
N ARG A 568 -20.73 -13.41 7.93
CA ARG A 568 -20.72 -12.50 6.78
C ARG A 568 -19.61 -11.48 6.95
N HIS A 569 -18.86 -11.21 5.89
CA HIS A 569 -17.89 -10.12 5.89
C HIS A 569 -18.60 -8.76 5.78
N GLU A 570 -17.88 -7.68 6.05
CA GLU A 570 -18.36 -6.31 5.87
C GLU A 570 -18.81 -6.02 4.43
N SER A 571 -18.21 -6.71 3.46
CA SER A 571 -18.52 -6.59 2.04
C SER A 571 -19.03 -7.90 1.44
N ARG A 572 -20.08 -7.78 0.62
CA ARG A 572 -20.65 -8.91 -0.14
C ARG A 572 -19.62 -9.51 -1.12
N ARG A 573 -18.69 -8.69 -1.58
CA ARG A 573 -17.62 -9.07 -2.50
C ARG A 573 -16.75 -10.19 -1.92
N ILE A 574 -16.31 -10.04 -0.67
CA ILE A 574 -15.43 -11.00 0.01
C ILE A 574 -16.18 -12.32 0.25
N ASP A 575 -17.46 -12.26 0.63
CA ASP A 575 -18.30 -13.45 0.73
C ASP A 575 -18.38 -14.21 -0.61
N ASN A 576 -18.57 -13.48 -1.72
CA ASN A 576 -18.65 -14.08 -3.06
C ASN A 576 -17.31 -14.66 -3.51
N GLN A 577 -16.18 -14.11 -3.07
CA GLN A 577 -14.86 -14.68 -3.31
C GLN A 577 -14.67 -16.01 -2.58
N LEU A 578 -15.17 -16.10 -1.34
CA LEU A 578 -15.21 -17.35 -0.58
C LEU A 578 -16.07 -18.39 -1.32
N ARG A 579 -17.31 -18.05 -1.71
CA ARG A 579 -18.17 -18.94 -2.53
C ARG A 579 -17.49 -19.37 -3.83
N GLY A 580 -16.81 -18.45 -4.50
CA GLY A 580 -16.03 -18.66 -5.73
C GLY A 580 -14.82 -19.58 -5.58
N ARG A 581 -14.52 -20.08 -4.38
CA ARG A 581 -13.59 -21.19 -4.17
C ARG A 581 -14.15 -22.52 -4.66
N SER A 582 -15.47 -22.65 -4.74
CA SER A 582 -16.18 -23.84 -5.24
C SER A 582 -16.81 -23.62 -6.62
N GLY A 583 -17.04 -24.72 -7.34
CA GLY A 583 -17.72 -24.77 -8.63
C GLY A 583 -16.96 -24.14 -9.80
N ARG A 584 -15.65 -24.33 -9.84
CA ARG A 584 -14.75 -23.78 -10.88
C ARG A 584 -14.83 -24.59 -12.18
N GLN A 585 -14.67 -23.95 -13.34
CA GLN A 585 -14.72 -24.61 -14.65
C GLN A 585 -15.96 -25.52 -14.87
N GLY A 586 -17.10 -25.16 -14.27
CA GLY A 586 -18.34 -25.92 -14.34
C GLY A 586 -18.36 -27.20 -13.47
N ASP A 587 -17.45 -27.32 -12.51
CA ASP A 587 -17.52 -28.37 -11.50
C ASP A 587 -18.76 -28.21 -10.60
N PRO A 588 -19.31 -29.32 -10.06
CA PRO A 588 -20.31 -29.25 -9.01
C PRO A 588 -19.68 -28.65 -7.76
N GLY A 589 -20.53 -28.08 -6.92
CA GLY A 589 -20.08 -27.44 -5.70
C GLY A 589 -21.25 -26.94 -4.89
N LYS A 590 -20.98 -26.66 -3.62
CA LYS A 590 -21.98 -26.17 -2.68
C LYS A 590 -21.41 -25.00 -1.88
N SER A 591 -22.23 -24.01 -1.55
CA SER A 591 -21.87 -23.00 -0.55
C SER A 591 -23.03 -22.66 0.39
N ARG A 592 -22.70 -22.39 1.66
CA ARG A 592 -23.68 -21.96 2.69
C ARG A 592 -23.00 -21.09 3.74
N PHE A 593 -23.71 -20.11 4.28
CA PHE A 593 -23.24 -19.30 5.41
C PHE A 593 -24.05 -19.60 6.67
N PHE A 594 -23.37 -19.60 7.80
CA PHE A 594 -23.93 -19.75 9.15
C PHE A 594 -23.73 -18.43 9.88
N LEU A 595 -24.79 -17.89 10.47
CA LEU A 595 -24.79 -16.56 11.08
C LEU A 595 -25.40 -16.60 12.47
N SER A 596 -25.03 -15.63 13.29
CA SER A 596 -25.60 -15.37 14.60
C SER A 596 -26.04 -13.92 14.74
N MET A 597 -27.08 -13.69 15.54
CA MET A 597 -27.45 -12.35 15.98
C MET A 597 -26.35 -11.67 16.83
N ASP A 598 -25.43 -12.45 17.40
CA ASP A 598 -24.28 -11.97 18.17
C ASP A 598 -23.06 -11.61 17.29
N ASP A 599 -23.10 -11.92 15.98
CA ASP A 599 -22.01 -11.59 15.06
C ASP A 599 -21.82 -10.07 14.91
N ASP A 600 -20.59 -9.61 14.69
CA ASP A 600 -20.24 -8.19 14.69
C ASP A 600 -21.04 -7.36 13.67
N LEU A 601 -21.26 -7.90 12.46
CA LEU A 601 -22.08 -7.25 11.44
C LEU A 601 -23.50 -7.00 11.93
N MET A 602 -24.10 -7.98 12.62
CA MET A 602 -25.47 -7.90 13.13
C MET A 602 -25.55 -6.96 14.34
N ARG A 603 -24.59 -7.06 15.26
CA ARG A 603 -24.50 -6.22 16.46
C ARG A 603 -24.32 -4.74 16.12
N LEU A 604 -23.48 -4.42 15.13
CA LEU A 604 -23.12 -3.05 14.80
C LEU A 604 -24.06 -2.40 13.78
N PHE A 605 -24.59 -3.18 12.83
CA PHE A 605 -25.27 -2.64 11.63
C PHE A 605 -26.62 -3.27 11.29
N GLY A 606 -27.10 -4.26 12.05
CA GLY A 606 -28.34 -5.04 11.80
C GLY A 606 -29.68 -4.29 11.89
N GLY A 607 -29.69 -2.96 11.71
CA GLY A 607 -30.90 -2.13 11.62
C GLY A 607 -31.60 -1.91 12.96
N GLY A 608 -31.36 -0.74 13.57
CA GLY A 608 -32.21 -0.16 14.63
C GLY A 608 -32.12 -0.83 16.01
N LYS A 609 -31.34 -0.21 16.91
CA LYS A 609 -31.37 -0.31 18.39
C LYS A 609 -32.02 -1.59 18.96
N GLY A 610 -31.22 -2.61 19.25
CA GLY A 610 -31.52 -3.68 20.22
C GLY A 610 -32.74 -4.61 19.99
N ASN A 611 -33.58 -4.35 18.98
CA ASN A 611 -34.92 -4.94 18.94
C ASN A 611 -35.08 -6.20 18.08
N LEU A 612 -34.17 -6.52 17.14
CA LEU A 612 -34.36 -7.71 16.30
C LEU A 612 -34.18 -9.01 17.10
N LYS A 613 -33.14 -9.10 17.93
CA LYS A 613 -32.91 -10.24 18.84
C LYS A 613 -34.06 -10.39 19.84
N ALA A 614 -34.42 -9.30 20.52
CA ALA A 614 -35.53 -9.28 21.49
C ALA A 614 -36.91 -9.56 20.87
N LEU A 615 -37.13 -9.17 19.60
CA LEU A 615 -38.37 -9.48 18.86
C LEU A 615 -38.40 -10.95 18.46
N LEU A 616 -37.29 -11.52 17.99
CA LEU A 616 -37.19 -12.94 17.64
C LEU A 616 -37.35 -13.86 18.87
N GLU A 617 -36.78 -13.45 20.01
CA GLU A 617 -37.02 -14.12 21.31
C GLU A 617 -38.49 -14.06 21.72
N LYS A 618 -39.15 -12.90 21.55
CA LYS A 618 -40.60 -12.74 21.83
C LYS A 618 -41.50 -13.51 20.86
N VAL A 619 -41.04 -13.75 19.63
CA VAL A 619 -41.74 -14.56 18.61
C VAL A 619 -41.61 -16.08 18.89
N GLY A 620 -40.83 -16.48 19.90
CA GLY A 620 -40.78 -17.85 20.41
C GLY A 620 -39.70 -18.73 19.78
N MET A 621 -38.66 -18.12 19.18
CA MET A 621 -37.50 -18.86 18.68
C MET A 621 -36.76 -19.54 19.84
N ARG A 622 -36.48 -20.85 19.69
CA ARG A 622 -35.73 -21.62 20.69
C ARG A 622 -34.22 -21.63 20.36
N PRO A 623 -33.34 -21.62 21.38
CA PRO A 623 -31.92 -21.89 21.17
C PRO A 623 -31.71 -23.19 20.38
N GLY A 624 -30.84 -23.16 19.37
CA GLY A 624 -30.55 -24.31 18.49
C GLY A 624 -31.39 -24.45 17.22
N GLU A 625 -32.52 -23.75 17.07
CA GLU A 625 -33.33 -23.80 15.83
C GLU A 625 -32.82 -22.76 14.81
N PRO A 626 -32.49 -23.14 13.56
CA PRO A 626 -32.09 -22.18 12.55
C PRO A 626 -33.29 -21.41 11.98
N LEU A 627 -33.14 -20.11 11.81
CA LEU A 627 -34.04 -19.30 10.99
C LEU A 627 -33.54 -19.30 9.54
N ASN A 628 -34.43 -19.69 8.62
CA ASN A 628 -34.30 -19.38 7.21
C ASN A 628 -35.53 -18.56 6.80
N HIS A 629 -35.34 -17.25 6.60
CA HIS A 629 -36.41 -16.38 6.11
C HIS A 629 -35.87 -15.36 5.09
N PRO A 630 -36.46 -15.25 3.88
CA PRO A 630 -35.99 -14.32 2.84
C PRO A 630 -35.91 -12.85 3.27
N LEU A 631 -36.77 -12.41 4.20
CA LEU A 631 -36.71 -11.05 4.75
C LEU A 631 -35.46 -10.80 5.61
N LEU A 632 -34.94 -11.81 6.31
CA LEU A 632 -33.72 -11.67 7.12
C LEU A 632 -32.50 -11.55 6.21
N ASN A 633 -32.41 -12.35 5.14
CA ASN A 633 -31.35 -12.23 4.13
C ASN A 633 -31.31 -10.82 3.53
N ARG A 634 -32.48 -10.23 3.20
CA ARG A 634 -32.55 -8.83 2.73
C ARG A 634 -32.09 -7.81 3.77
N SER A 635 -32.34 -8.04 5.06
CA SER A 635 -31.86 -7.16 6.13
C SER A 635 -30.35 -7.23 6.29
N ILE A 636 -29.75 -8.43 6.18
CA ILE A 636 -28.30 -8.64 6.19
C ILE A 636 -27.66 -7.95 4.98
N GLU A 637 -28.22 -8.13 3.77
CA GLU A 637 -27.74 -7.45 2.56
C GLU A 637 -27.76 -5.92 2.73
N ARG A 638 -28.81 -5.37 3.35
CA ARG A 638 -28.88 -3.92 3.67
C ARG A 638 -27.83 -3.48 4.68
N ALA A 639 -27.54 -4.30 5.68
CA ALA A 639 -26.48 -4.01 6.65
C ALA A 639 -25.10 -3.97 5.95
N GLN A 640 -24.78 -4.95 5.11
CA GLN A 640 -23.55 -4.96 4.32
C GLN A 640 -23.44 -3.74 3.40
N MET A 641 -24.50 -3.40 2.64
CA MET A 641 -24.49 -2.22 1.77
C MET A 641 -24.23 -0.91 2.55
N LYS A 642 -24.78 -0.80 3.77
CA LYS A 642 -24.57 0.39 4.62
C LYS A 642 -23.12 0.49 5.11
N VAL A 643 -22.49 -0.65 5.41
CA VAL A 643 -21.06 -0.69 5.78
C VAL A 643 -20.18 -0.36 4.58
N GLU A 644 -20.49 -0.90 3.41
CA GLU A 644 -19.78 -0.59 2.16
C GLU A 644 -19.88 0.90 1.80
N GLU A 645 -21.07 1.50 1.88
CA GLU A 645 -21.28 2.93 1.62
C GLU A 645 -20.51 3.82 2.62
N ARG A 646 -20.51 3.46 3.91
CA ARG A 646 -19.71 4.14 4.93
C ARG A 646 -18.21 4.06 4.61
N ASN A 647 -17.72 2.88 4.27
CA ASN A 647 -16.31 2.65 3.94
C ASN A 647 -15.91 3.41 2.66
N PHE A 648 -16.79 3.46 1.66
CA PHE A 648 -16.61 4.25 0.45
C PHE A 648 -16.49 5.75 0.77
N GLU A 649 -17.37 6.31 1.59
CA GLU A 649 -17.27 7.74 1.97
C GLU A 649 -15.99 8.05 2.76
N ILE A 650 -15.53 7.15 3.65
CA ILE A 650 -14.23 7.31 4.33
C ILE A 650 -13.08 7.37 3.32
N ARG A 651 -13.02 6.43 2.37
CA ARG A 651 -11.98 6.40 1.33
C ARG A 651 -12.03 7.62 0.43
N LYS A 652 -13.22 8.03 0.01
CA LYS A 652 -13.44 9.22 -0.81
C LYS A 652 -12.94 10.48 -0.11
N HIS A 653 -13.27 10.67 1.17
CA HIS A 653 -12.76 11.80 1.93
C HIS A 653 -11.24 11.76 2.07
N LEU A 654 -10.65 10.60 2.42
CA LEU A 654 -9.19 10.47 2.49
C LEU A 654 -8.50 10.86 1.17
N LEU A 655 -9.08 10.45 0.04
CA LEU A 655 -8.60 10.82 -1.29
C LEU A 655 -8.73 12.32 -1.56
N GLU A 656 -9.86 12.94 -1.22
CA GLU A 656 -10.09 14.37 -1.45
C GLU A 656 -9.05 15.26 -0.74
N PHE A 657 -8.65 14.89 0.49
CA PHE A 657 -7.58 15.56 1.22
C PHE A 657 -6.19 15.25 0.64
N ASP A 658 -5.90 13.99 0.33
CA ASP A 658 -4.61 13.64 -0.29
C ASP A 658 -4.45 14.23 -1.70
N ASP A 659 -5.52 14.49 -2.45
CA ASP A 659 -5.45 15.15 -3.76
C ASP A 659 -4.86 16.57 -3.66
N VAL A 660 -5.17 17.30 -2.59
CA VAL A 660 -4.57 18.61 -2.31
C VAL A 660 -3.07 18.46 -2.06
N LEU A 661 -2.71 17.52 -1.17
CA LEU A 661 -1.32 17.22 -0.86
C LEU A 661 -0.56 16.70 -2.09
N ASN A 662 -1.23 15.96 -2.97
CA ASN A 662 -0.62 15.35 -4.15
C ASN A 662 -0.26 16.39 -5.21
N GLU A 663 -1.06 17.44 -5.40
CA GLU A 663 -0.69 18.55 -6.29
C GLU A 663 0.54 19.30 -5.76
N GLN A 664 0.59 19.56 -4.45
CA GLN A 664 1.76 20.16 -3.80
C GLN A 664 3.00 19.25 -3.91
N ARG A 665 2.81 17.93 -3.69
CA ARG A 665 3.86 16.90 -3.81
C ARG A 665 4.43 16.85 -5.22
N LYS A 666 3.58 16.83 -6.26
CA LYS A 666 4.02 16.86 -7.66
C LYS A 666 4.88 18.09 -7.94
N PHE A 667 4.47 19.25 -7.44
CA PHE A 667 5.26 20.47 -7.59
C PHE A 667 6.62 20.38 -6.90
N ILE A 668 6.67 19.91 -5.64
CA ILE A 668 7.92 19.74 -4.89
C ILE A 668 8.84 18.72 -5.56
N TYR A 669 8.31 17.58 -6.00
CA TYR A 669 9.11 16.54 -6.66
C TYR A 669 9.62 17.01 -8.03
N ALA A 670 8.81 17.72 -8.82
CA ALA A 670 9.28 18.35 -10.05
C ALA A 670 10.39 19.37 -9.77
N ARG A 671 10.23 20.21 -8.75
CA ARG A 671 11.24 21.20 -8.36
C ARG A 671 12.53 20.55 -7.89
N ARG A 672 12.43 19.41 -7.20
CA ARG A 672 13.57 18.58 -6.77
C ARG A 672 14.31 18.01 -7.97
N ASP A 673 13.58 17.48 -8.96
CA ASP A 673 14.14 16.92 -10.19
C ASP A 673 14.85 17.98 -11.03
N GLU A 674 14.27 19.18 -11.12
CA GLU A 674 14.93 20.33 -11.75
C GLU A 674 16.27 20.64 -11.06
N ILE A 675 16.32 20.68 -9.73
CA ILE A 675 17.56 20.97 -8.97
C ILE A 675 18.61 19.87 -9.14
N LEU A 676 18.18 18.61 -9.23
CA LEU A 676 19.06 17.47 -9.49
C LEU A 676 19.73 17.58 -10.86
N GLN A 677 19.01 18.08 -11.87
CA GLN A 677 19.48 18.19 -13.26
C GLN A 677 20.17 19.53 -13.59
N ASP A 678 19.95 20.57 -12.78
CA ASP A 678 20.44 21.92 -13.06
C ASP A 678 21.98 22.01 -12.98
N PRO A 679 22.67 22.37 -14.11
CA PRO A 679 24.11 22.55 -14.13
C PRO A 679 24.58 23.90 -13.56
N ALA A 680 23.69 24.87 -13.35
CA ALA A 680 24.01 26.26 -13.03
C ALA A 680 23.15 26.86 -11.90
N LEU A 681 23.14 26.21 -10.72
CA LEU A 681 22.32 26.64 -9.58
C LEU A 681 22.69 28.03 -9.01
N ILE A 682 23.88 28.55 -9.33
CA ILE A 682 24.31 29.91 -8.93
C ILE A 682 23.33 30.97 -9.47
N GLU A 683 22.88 30.84 -10.72
CA GLU A 683 21.96 31.81 -11.32
C GLU A 683 20.60 31.81 -10.62
N ARG A 684 20.19 30.66 -10.09
CA ARG A 684 18.95 30.51 -9.32
C ARG A 684 19.04 31.17 -7.93
N VAL A 685 20.21 31.10 -7.30
CA VAL A 685 20.50 31.84 -6.06
C VAL A 685 20.49 33.34 -6.34
N LEU A 686 21.09 33.78 -7.45
CA LEU A 686 21.13 35.19 -7.86
C LEU A 686 19.75 35.75 -8.17
N SER A 687 18.93 35.03 -8.93
CA SER A 687 17.54 35.42 -9.20
C SER A 687 16.72 35.57 -7.90
N THR A 688 16.92 34.66 -6.93
CA THR A 688 16.27 34.79 -5.61
C THR A 688 16.80 36.01 -4.84
N ALA A 689 18.10 36.32 -4.97
CA ALA A 689 18.71 37.49 -4.35
C ALA A 689 18.17 38.79 -4.95
N GLU A 690 17.90 38.81 -6.25
CA GLU A 690 17.27 39.93 -6.95
C GLU A 690 15.85 40.20 -6.46
N GLU A 691 15.01 39.16 -6.34
CA GLU A 691 13.67 39.29 -5.76
C GLU A 691 13.73 39.84 -4.33
N LEU A 692 14.59 39.28 -3.47
CA LEU A 692 14.79 39.77 -2.10
C LEU A 692 15.30 41.21 -2.05
N LEU A 693 16.17 41.60 -2.98
CA LEU A 693 16.67 42.97 -3.08
C LEU A 693 15.54 43.94 -3.45
N GLU A 694 14.68 43.58 -4.40
CA GLU A 694 13.50 44.38 -4.75
C GLU A 694 12.58 44.61 -3.53
N GLU A 695 12.31 43.55 -2.76
CA GLU A 695 11.52 43.64 -1.52
C GLU A 695 12.16 44.58 -0.49
N ILE A 696 13.47 44.47 -0.28
CA ILE A 696 14.22 45.32 0.65
C ILE A 696 14.24 46.78 0.16
N LEU A 697 14.32 47.01 -1.14
CA LEU A 697 14.34 48.35 -1.76
C LEU A 697 12.95 48.98 -1.93
N LEU A 698 11.85 48.25 -1.73
CA LEU A 698 10.48 48.77 -1.91
C LEU A 698 10.19 50.06 -1.10
N PRO A 699 10.64 50.23 0.15
CA PRO A 699 10.47 51.49 0.87
C PRO A 699 11.28 52.65 0.27
N TYR A 700 12.47 52.36 -0.25
CA TYR A 700 13.40 53.35 -0.84
C TYR A 700 12.96 53.79 -2.25
N THR A 701 12.38 52.88 -3.03
CA THR A 701 11.76 53.18 -4.32
C THR A 701 10.54 54.10 -4.14
N LYS A 702 9.71 53.88 -3.10
CA LYS A 702 8.57 54.75 -2.76
C LYS A 702 8.97 56.18 -2.44
N THR A 703 10.16 56.41 -1.89
CA THR A 703 10.69 57.74 -1.57
C THR A 703 11.64 58.29 -2.64
N ARG A 704 11.68 57.68 -3.84
CA ARG A 704 12.52 58.11 -4.99
C ARG A 704 14.02 58.22 -4.67
N GLY A 705 14.49 57.56 -3.62
CA GLY A 705 15.90 57.55 -3.24
C GLY A 705 16.40 58.78 -2.46
N GLU A 706 15.50 59.67 -2.04
CA GLU A 706 15.86 60.97 -1.43
C GLU A 706 15.98 60.93 0.10
N ASP A 707 15.44 59.91 0.77
CA ASP A 707 15.43 59.82 2.25
C ASP A 707 16.64 59.04 2.82
N PRO A 708 17.58 59.71 3.51
CA PRO A 708 18.76 59.07 4.09
C PRO A 708 18.43 58.11 5.25
N ALA A 709 17.34 58.33 5.98
CA ALA A 709 16.95 57.46 7.09
C ALA A 709 16.45 56.11 6.58
N ILE A 710 15.71 56.12 5.47
CA ILE A 710 15.27 54.90 4.78
C ILE A 710 16.46 54.18 4.16
N LEU A 711 17.42 54.89 3.56
CA LEU A 711 18.65 54.28 3.05
C LEU A 711 19.43 53.56 4.16
N ALA A 712 19.53 54.15 5.36
CA ALA A 712 20.18 53.51 6.50
C ALA A 712 19.43 52.24 6.96
N GLU A 713 18.09 52.24 6.95
CA GLU A 713 17.29 51.06 7.25
C GLU A 713 17.46 49.95 6.20
N VAL A 714 17.49 50.32 4.92
CA VAL A 714 17.77 49.42 3.79
C VAL A 714 19.16 48.79 3.95
N LEU A 715 20.19 49.58 4.21
CA LEU A 715 21.56 49.07 4.41
C LEU A 715 21.63 48.13 5.63
N LYS A 716 20.89 48.42 6.70
CA LYS A 716 20.78 47.53 7.87
C LYS A 716 20.13 46.20 7.49
N LYS A 717 19.05 46.22 6.69
CA LYS A 717 18.38 45.01 6.17
C LYS A 717 19.26 44.22 5.20
N LEU A 718 19.99 44.89 4.31
CA LEU A 718 20.96 44.24 3.41
C LEU A 718 22.09 43.56 4.17
N LYS A 719 22.61 44.21 5.21
CA LYS A 719 23.63 43.62 6.09
C LYS A 719 23.09 42.42 6.87
N ALA A 720 21.86 42.48 7.38
CA ALA A 720 21.25 41.36 8.09
C ALA A 720 20.95 40.17 7.16
N THR A 721 20.53 40.44 5.93
CA THR A 721 20.10 39.42 4.97
C THR A 721 21.30 38.76 4.28
N PHE A 722 22.20 39.57 3.73
CA PHE A 722 23.30 39.13 2.86
C PHE A 722 24.69 39.27 3.49
N GLN A 723 24.82 39.82 4.71
CA GLN A 723 26.12 40.32 5.23
C GLN A 723 26.82 41.32 4.30
N TYR A 724 26.04 41.97 3.43
CA TYR A 724 26.55 42.91 2.46
C TYR A 724 26.98 44.23 3.11
N VAL A 725 28.14 44.73 2.69
CA VAL A 725 28.64 46.06 3.01
C VAL A 725 29.04 46.69 1.67
N PRO A 726 28.43 47.81 1.26
CA PRO A 726 28.73 48.42 -0.03
C PRO A 726 30.19 48.87 -0.12
N SER A 727 30.79 48.77 -1.31
CA SER A 727 32.15 49.24 -1.55
C SER A 727 32.28 50.78 -1.56
N LYS A 728 31.19 51.49 -1.87
CA LYS A 728 31.09 52.96 -1.83
C LYS A 728 30.70 53.49 -0.46
N ALA A 729 31.11 54.72 -0.14
CA ALA A 729 30.67 55.39 1.08
C ALA A 729 29.15 55.64 1.05
N VAL A 730 28.51 55.64 2.22
CA VAL A 730 27.05 55.83 2.34
C VAL A 730 26.63 57.18 1.76
N ASP A 731 27.45 58.21 1.90
CA ASP A 731 27.21 59.55 1.39
C ASP A 731 27.19 59.61 -0.15
N ASP A 732 27.92 58.73 -0.84
CA ASP A 732 27.95 58.62 -2.30
C ASP A 732 26.74 57.85 -2.87
N LEU A 733 25.96 57.21 -2.00
CA LEU A 733 24.77 56.42 -2.36
C LEU A 733 23.47 57.22 -2.19
N VAL A 734 23.51 58.35 -1.47
CA VAL A 734 22.36 59.25 -1.27
C VAL A 734 22.06 59.99 -2.58
N GLY A 735 20.83 59.90 -3.06
CA GLY A 735 20.39 60.56 -4.31
C GLY A 735 20.66 59.76 -5.59
N THR A 736 21.22 58.54 -5.49
CA THR A 736 21.29 57.60 -6.61
C THR A 736 19.87 57.14 -6.98
N SER A 737 19.58 56.95 -8.27
CA SER A 737 18.28 56.40 -8.64
C SER A 737 18.11 54.98 -8.07
N PRO A 738 16.89 54.58 -7.63
CA PRO A 738 16.67 53.25 -7.08
C PRO A 738 17.06 52.10 -8.03
N GLU A 739 16.92 52.30 -9.34
CA GLU A 739 17.31 51.31 -10.37
C GLU A 739 18.83 51.18 -10.49
N GLU A 740 19.56 52.29 -10.49
CA GLU A 740 21.03 52.27 -10.47
C GLU A 740 21.55 51.63 -9.19
N PHE A 741 20.96 51.95 -8.03
CA PHE A 741 21.34 51.33 -6.76
C PHE A 741 21.08 49.82 -6.76
N LYS A 742 19.93 49.38 -7.27
CA LYS A 742 19.61 47.95 -7.45
C LYS A 742 20.65 47.26 -8.32
N SER A 743 20.94 47.82 -9.50
CA SER A 743 21.90 47.24 -10.45
C SER A 743 23.32 47.13 -9.86
N PHE A 744 23.74 48.15 -9.10
CA PHE A 744 25.02 48.19 -8.42
C PHE A 744 25.14 47.08 -7.37
N VAL A 745 24.16 46.96 -6.46
CA VAL A 745 24.16 45.92 -5.43
C VAL A 745 24.13 44.53 -6.05
N LEU A 746 23.32 44.30 -7.10
CA LEU A 746 23.27 43.02 -7.81
C LEU A 746 24.61 42.63 -8.42
N GLN A 747 25.33 43.59 -9.02
CA GLN A 747 26.63 43.32 -9.62
C GLN A 747 27.65 42.91 -8.56
N GLU A 748 27.64 43.56 -7.38
CA GLU A 748 28.52 43.18 -6.27
C GLU A 748 28.17 41.80 -5.69
N LEU A 749 26.89 41.51 -5.48
CA LEU A 749 26.42 40.19 -5.03
C LEU A 749 26.78 39.08 -6.04
N ARG A 750 26.67 39.37 -7.34
CA ARG A 750 27.11 38.46 -8.40
C ARG A 750 28.61 38.19 -8.31
N SER A 751 29.41 39.24 -8.18
CA SER A 751 30.87 39.10 -8.06
C SER A 751 31.27 38.28 -6.83
N ASP A 752 30.60 38.47 -5.69
CA ASP A 752 30.85 37.69 -4.47
C ASP A 752 30.63 36.19 -4.68
N LEU A 753 29.47 35.79 -5.21
CA LEU A 753 29.16 34.37 -5.46
C LEU A 753 30.10 33.72 -6.47
N TYR A 754 30.44 34.43 -7.56
CA TYR A 754 31.37 33.90 -8.56
C TYR A 754 32.79 33.77 -8.00
N SER A 755 33.25 34.72 -7.18
CA SER A 755 34.56 34.60 -6.50
C SER A 755 34.60 33.42 -5.53
N LYS A 756 33.50 33.16 -4.81
CA LYS A 756 33.33 31.98 -3.95
C LYS A 756 33.38 30.68 -4.78
N ALA A 757 32.74 30.66 -5.94
CA ALA A 757 32.77 29.51 -6.85
C ALA A 757 34.17 29.24 -7.41
N GLU A 758 34.94 30.29 -7.75
CA GLU A 758 36.34 30.16 -8.20
C GLU A 758 37.26 29.59 -7.12
N LEU A 759 37.04 29.98 -5.86
CA LEU A 759 37.85 29.49 -4.73
C LEU A 759 37.67 27.99 -4.45
N VAL A 760 36.47 27.45 -4.68
CA VAL A 760 36.13 26.03 -4.43
C VAL A 760 36.23 25.17 -5.70
N GLY A 761 36.05 25.78 -6.86
CA GLY A 761 35.82 25.11 -8.14
C GLY A 761 34.33 25.10 -8.49
N PRO A 762 33.93 25.50 -9.72
CA PRO A 762 32.53 25.73 -10.07
C PRO A 762 31.65 24.47 -9.99
N GLU A 763 32.17 23.32 -10.39
CA GLU A 763 31.44 22.04 -10.32
C GLU A 763 31.17 21.60 -8.88
N THR A 764 32.19 21.73 -8.01
CA THR A 764 32.07 21.37 -6.59
C THR A 764 31.17 22.35 -5.86
N PHE A 765 31.25 23.64 -6.18
CA PHE A 765 30.35 24.65 -5.62
C PHE A 765 28.89 24.40 -6.04
N ASN A 766 28.64 24.03 -7.29
CA ASN A 766 27.31 23.65 -7.77
C ASN A 766 26.77 22.39 -7.05
N LEU A 767 27.63 21.40 -6.78
CA LEU A 767 27.26 20.21 -5.97
C LEU A 767 26.88 20.58 -4.53
N ILE A 768 27.60 21.52 -3.90
CA ILE A 768 27.28 22.02 -2.55
C ILE A 768 25.92 22.74 -2.55
N ILE A 769 25.69 23.63 -3.53
CA ILE A 769 24.40 24.32 -3.67
C ILE A 769 23.27 23.32 -3.86
N ARG A 770 23.46 22.31 -4.71
CA ARG A 770 22.49 21.23 -4.92
C ARG A 770 22.15 20.52 -3.63
N PHE A 771 23.16 20.05 -2.90
CA PHE A 771 22.96 19.33 -1.64
C PHE A 771 22.19 20.17 -0.61
N GLU A 772 22.54 21.46 -0.47
CA GLU A 772 21.88 22.37 0.46
C GLU A 772 20.43 22.66 0.05
N TYR A 773 20.15 22.87 -1.23
CA TYR A 773 18.77 23.01 -1.72
C TYR A 773 17.93 21.77 -1.43
N LEU A 774 18.44 20.57 -1.75
CA LEU A 774 17.71 19.32 -1.53
C LEU A 774 17.44 19.09 -0.04
N LYS A 775 18.43 19.36 0.82
CA LYS A 775 18.27 19.27 2.28
C LYS A 775 17.24 20.27 2.81
N ALA A 776 17.26 21.51 2.32
CA ALA A 776 16.29 22.53 2.74
C ALA A 776 14.87 22.16 2.29
N ILE A 777 14.71 21.69 1.04
CA ILE A 777 13.43 21.19 0.53
C ILE A 777 12.93 20.03 1.39
N ASP A 778 13.78 19.03 1.66
CA ASP A 778 13.38 17.85 2.44
C ASP A 778 12.94 18.20 3.86
N SER A 779 13.73 19.03 4.55
CA SER A 779 13.41 19.45 5.93
C SER A 779 12.11 20.25 5.98
N LYS A 780 11.97 21.24 5.09
CA LYS A 780 10.81 22.13 5.07
C LYS A 780 9.55 21.41 4.60
N TRP A 781 9.68 20.48 3.66
CA TRP A 781 8.58 19.62 3.23
C TRP A 781 8.11 18.71 4.38
N GLN A 782 9.00 18.19 5.21
CA GLN A 782 8.61 17.42 6.40
C GLN A 782 7.83 18.28 7.40
N ASP A 783 8.30 19.51 7.67
CA ASP A 783 7.56 20.47 8.51
C ASP A 783 6.15 20.73 7.94
N HIS A 784 6.05 20.86 6.62
CA HIS A 784 4.79 21.05 5.92
C HIS A 784 3.84 19.85 6.05
N LEU A 785 4.35 18.62 5.97
CA LEU A 785 3.53 17.42 6.12
C LEU A 785 2.89 17.35 7.52
N GLU A 786 3.64 17.70 8.57
CA GLU A 786 3.10 17.76 9.94
C GLU A 786 2.07 18.87 10.10
N ASN A 787 2.36 20.06 9.57
CA ASN A 787 1.42 21.18 9.61
C ASN A 787 0.10 20.85 8.89
N LEU A 788 0.17 20.16 7.76
CA LEU A 788 -1.02 19.73 7.03
C LEU A 788 -1.78 18.60 7.74
N GLU A 789 -1.10 17.73 8.47
CA GLU A 789 -1.76 16.71 9.29
C GLU A 789 -2.54 17.37 10.44
N ALA A 790 -1.91 18.29 11.17
CA ALA A 790 -2.55 19.07 12.22
C ALA A 790 -3.72 19.91 11.67
N LEU A 791 -3.53 20.56 10.52
CA LEU A 791 -4.60 21.34 9.85
C LEU A 791 -5.80 20.46 9.49
N ARG A 792 -5.54 19.26 8.97
CA ARG A 792 -6.61 18.30 8.63
C ARG A 792 -7.47 17.99 9.84
N GLU A 793 -6.87 17.76 11.01
CA GLU A 793 -7.61 17.51 12.26
C GLU A 793 -8.40 18.74 12.74
N ALA A 794 -7.77 19.91 12.73
CA ALA A 794 -8.41 21.16 13.17
C ALA A 794 -9.62 21.53 12.31
N VAL A 795 -9.55 21.31 11.00
CA VAL A 795 -10.60 21.69 10.05
C VAL A 795 -11.84 20.79 10.19
N TYR A 796 -11.72 19.56 10.70
CA TYR A 796 -12.88 18.74 11.04
C TYR A 796 -13.74 19.37 12.14
N LEU A 797 -13.13 20.05 13.12
CA LEU A 797 -13.85 20.74 14.20
C LEU A 797 -14.61 21.98 13.70
N ARG A 798 -14.27 22.50 12.52
CA ARG A 798 -14.96 23.65 11.92
C ARG A 798 -16.19 23.28 11.12
N SER A 799 -16.43 21.98 10.88
CA SER A 799 -17.68 21.47 10.29
C SER A 799 -18.93 21.86 11.10
N TYR A 800 -18.77 22.08 12.42
CA TYR A 800 -19.81 22.59 13.31
C TYR A 800 -20.32 24.00 12.93
N GLY A 801 -19.50 24.80 12.22
CA GLY A 801 -19.85 26.14 11.75
C GLY A 801 -20.49 26.20 10.36
N GLN A 802 -20.97 25.08 9.80
CA GLN A 802 -21.55 24.96 8.44
C GLN A 802 -20.62 25.37 7.27
N LYS A 803 -19.32 25.52 7.52
CA LYS A 803 -18.31 25.70 6.46
C LYS A 803 -17.87 24.34 5.92
N ASN A 804 -17.54 24.29 4.62
CA ASN A 804 -17.01 23.06 4.01
C ASN A 804 -15.56 22.84 4.45
N PRO A 805 -15.26 21.76 5.21
CA PRO A 805 -13.91 21.50 5.72
C PRO A 805 -12.87 21.37 4.60
N LEU A 806 -13.20 20.73 3.48
CA LEU A 806 -12.25 20.53 2.38
C LEU A 806 -11.83 21.86 1.73
N LEU A 807 -12.74 22.84 1.66
CA LEU A 807 -12.43 24.14 1.07
C LEU A 807 -11.48 24.94 1.96
N GLU A 808 -11.73 24.98 3.27
CA GLU A 808 -10.87 25.69 4.22
C GLU A 808 -9.48 25.03 4.27
N TYR A 809 -9.42 23.69 4.25
CA TYR A 809 -8.16 22.95 4.14
C TYR A 809 -7.37 23.31 2.87
N LYS A 810 -8.05 23.48 1.73
CA LYS A 810 -7.42 23.88 0.47
C LYS A 810 -6.86 25.30 0.52
N LEU A 811 -7.60 26.24 1.11
CA LEU A 811 -7.18 27.64 1.19
C LEU A 811 -5.98 27.80 2.14
N GLU A 812 -6.12 27.36 3.39
CA GLU A 812 -5.05 27.45 4.39
C GLU A 812 -3.84 26.59 3.99
N GLY A 813 -4.08 25.39 3.45
CA GLY A 813 -3.03 24.51 2.96
C GLY A 813 -2.24 25.11 1.79
N PHE A 814 -2.85 25.97 0.96
CA PHE A 814 -2.17 26.70 -0.11
C PHE A 814 -1.32 27.85 0.44
N GLU A 815 -1.81 28.62 1.40
CA GLU A 815 -1.06 29.70 2.05
C GLU A 815 0.20 29.18 2.76
N ILE A 816 0.07 28.09 3.52
CA ILE A 816 1.21 27.43 4.18
C ILE A 816 2.22 26.94 3.14
N PHE A 817 1.74 26.42 2.00
CA PHE A 817 2.59 25.92 0.92
C PHE A 817 3.32 27.05 0.15
N ASP A 818 2.69 28.20 -0.06
CA ASP A 818 3.36 29.34 -0.70
C ASP A 818 4.45 29.92 0.21
N GLN A 819 4.16 30.04 1.52
CA GLN A 819 5.15 30.44 2.52
C GLN A 819 6.32 29.46 2.58
N LEU A 820 6.06 28.16 2.51
CA LEU A 820 7.07 27.11 2.42
C LEU A 820 8.04 27.35 1.24
N LEU A 821 7.51 27.60 0.05
CA LEU A 821 8.32 27.83 -1.16
C LEU A 821 9.16 29.11 -1.05
N TYR A 822 8.60 30.17 -0.46
CA TYR A 822 9.32 31.39 -0.16
C TYR A 822 10.47 31.13 0.84
N ASP A 823 10.19 30.43 1.94
CA ASP A 823 11.18 30.10 2.98
C ASP A 823 12.35 29.26 2.43
N ILE A 824 12.06 28.27 1.58
CA ILE A 824 13.09 27.43 0.96
C ILE A 824 14.04 28.29 0.11
N ARG A 825 13.50 29.12 -0.78
CA ARG A 825 14.32 29.95 -1.67
C ARG A 825 15.15 30.96 -0.89
N THR A 826 14.51 31.69 0.03
CA THR A 826 15.16 32.78 0.75
C THR A 826 16.17 32.29 1.79
N SER A 827 15.93 31.15 2.45
CA SER A 827 16.89 30.56 3.39
C SER A 827 18.19 30.15 2.70
N ILE A 828 18.10 29.56 1.49
CA ILE A 828 19.28 29.18 0.71
C ILE A 828 20.05 30.40 0.23
N ALA A 829 19.36 31.41 -0.32
CA ALA A 829 20.02 32.64 -0.75
C ALA A 829 20.78 33.30 0.40
N LYS A 830 20.11 33.55 1.54
CA LYS A 830 20.72 34.11 2.75
C LYS A 830 21.95 33.30 3.19
N LYS A 831 21.84 31.97 3.23
CA LYS A 831 22.93 31.08 3.64
C LYS A 831 24.18 31.23 2.76
N PHE A 832 24.05 31.22 1.44
CA PHE A 832 25.23 31.30 0.55
C PHE A 832 25.93 32.66 0.54
N PHE A 833 25.20 33.75 0.78
CA PHE A 833 25.82 35.07 0.95
C PHE A 833 26.51 35.20 2.31
N GLN A 834 25.94 34.64 3.38
CA GLN A 834 26.50 34.71 4.74
C GLN A 834 27.72 33.79 4.95
N ILE A 835 27.86 32.71 4.18
CA ILE A 835 28.99 31.80 4.29
C ILE A 835 30.28 32.49 3.81
N ARG A 836 31.32 32.46 4.64
CA ARG A 836 32.69 32.82 4.26
C ARG A 836 33.48 31.56 3.98
N ILE A 837 34.10 31.50 2.80
CA ILE A 837 34.91 30.36 2.38
C ILE A 837 36.35 30.63 2.76
N GLU A 838 36.85 29.95 3.78
CA GLU A 838 38.27 29.98 4.14
C GLU A 838 39.04 28.88 3.40
N LYS A 839 40.15 29.23 2.74
CA LYS A 839 41.11 28.25 2.23
C LYS A 839 41.72 27.49 3.42
N THR A 840 41.15 26.34 3.74
CA THR A 840 41.72 25.47 4.77
C THR A 840 43.02 24.87 4.21
N LYS A 841 44.16 25.09 4.87
CA LYS A 841 45.34 24.22 4.69
C LYS A 841 44.90 22.79 4.97
N GLU A 842 45.23 21.88 4.06
CA GLU A 842 44.93 20.44 4.11
C GLU A 842 44.80 19.93 5.54
N ARG A 843 43.55 19.86 6.03
CA ARG A 843 43.23 18.99 7.14
C ARG A 843 43.08 17.60 6.53
N PRO A 844 43.75 16.57 7.08
CA PRO A 844 43.48 15.20 6.67
C PRO A 844 41.98 15.00 6.80
N LEU A 845 41.33 14.64 5.68
CA LEU A 845 39.91 14.30 5.61
C LEU A 845 39.62 13.28 6.72
N GLN A 846 39.10 13.75 7.86
CA GLN A 846 38.35 12.88 8.74
C GLN A 846 37.05 12.60 7.99
N PRO A 847 36.72 11.34 7.69
CA PRO A 847 35.49 11.02 6.99
C PRO A 847 34.33 11.54 7.84
N SER A 848 33.63 12.56 7.33
CA SER A 848 32.30 12.91 7.82
C SER A 848 31.45 11.66 7.67
N LYS A 849 30.99 11.10 8.79
CA LYS A 849 29.86 10.20 8.76
C LYS A 849 28.69 11.01 8.21
N VAL A 850 28.44 10.88 6.91
CA VAL A 850 27.08 11.00 6.40
C VAL A 850 26.26 10.12 7.36
N PRO A 851 25.15 10.60 7.97
CA PRO A 851 24.15 9.66 8.40
C PRO A 851 23.73 8.98 7.10
N ALA A 852 24.36 7.85 6.79
CA ALA A 852 23.71 6.88 5.96
C ALA A 852 22.38 6.71 6.67
N GLY A 853 21.32 7.23 6.07
CA GLY A 853 19.98 6.76 6.32
C GLY A 853 19.98 5.30 5.95
N THR A 854 20.60 4.50 6.80
CA THR A 854 20.37 3.09 6.91
C THR A 854 18.95 3.01 7.42
N ALA A 855 17.99 3.07 6.50
CA ALA A 855 16.91 2.09 6.53
C ALA A 855 17.55 0.71 6.27
N THR A 856 18.48 0.31 7.13
CA THR A 856 18.87 -1.08 7.26
C THR A 856 17.79 -1.72 8.10
N HIS A 857 17.42 -2.92 7.71
CA HIS A 857 16.80 -3.95 8.51
C HIS A 857 17.56 -4.28 9.84
N HIS A 858 18.29 -3.34 10.45
CA HIS A 858 19.12 -3.53 11.64
C HIS A 858 18.39 -3.32 12.97
N ALA A 859 17.08 -3.11 12.98
CA ALA A 859 16.30 -3.43 14.19
C ALA A 859 16.31 -4.94 14.52
N VAL A 860 16.85 -5.79 13.62
CA VAL A 860 16.93 -7.25 13.83
C VAL A 860 18.32 -7.72 14.30
N ASN A 861 19.42 -6.96 14.14
CA ASN A 861 20.78 -7.47 14.42
C ASN A 861 21.46 -6.90 15.69
N ALA A 862 20.81 -6.06 16.48
CA ALA A 862 21.31 -5.72 17.82
C ALA A 862 21.00 -6.80 18.88
N PHE A 863 20.35 -7.90 18.49
CA PHE A 863 19.94 -9.01 19.37
C PHE A 863 20.85 -10.24 19.32
N GLU A 864 22.00 -10.20 18.62
CA GLU A 864 22.87 -11.39 18.46
C GLU A 864 24.04 -11.50 19.46
N SER A 865 23.89 -10.94 20.66
CA SER A 865 24.80 -11.22 21.78
C SER A 865 24.02 -11.69 23.00
N GLY A 866 23.42 -12.88 22.88
CA GLY A 866 22.81 -13.56 24.01
C GLY A 866 21.82 -14.67 23.67
N ASN A 867 22.15 -15.62 22.78
CA ASN A 867 21.43 -16.90 22.78
C ASN A 867 22.23 -18.03 22.11
N GLN A 868 22.78 -18.94 22.92
CA GLN A 868 23.16 -20.27 22.48
C GLN A 868 21.95 -21.19 22.62
N GLY A 869 21.50 -21.76 21.50
CA GLY A 869 20.64 -22.95 21.48
C GLY A 869 19.19 -22.72 21.07
N ILE A 870 18.91 -22.92 19.78
CA ILE A 870 17.87 -23.79 19.17
C ILE A 870 17.74 -23.34 17.70
N GLY A 871 17.77 -24.30 16.76
CA GLY A 871 18.03 -24.06 15.35
C GLY A 871 16.93 -23.30 14.60
N GLU A 872 17.25 -22.10 14.15
CA GLU A 872 16.51 -21.35 13.12
C GLU A 872 17.33 -21.28 11.83
N SER A 873 16.66 -21.48 10.69
CA SER A 873 17.20 -21.30 9.36
C SER A 873 17.46 -19.81 9.09
N HIS A 874 18.73 -19.40 9.10
CA HIS A 874 19.16 -18.04 8.73
C HIS A 874 18.60 -17.62 7.35
N VAL A 875 17.82 -16.53 7.32
CA VAL A 875 17.32 -15.91 6.09
C VAL A 875 18.48 -15.20 5.37
N GLN A 876 18.85 -15.72 4.20
CA GLN A 876 20.00 -15.24 3.43
C GLN A 876 19.58 -14.13 2.46
N VAL A 877 20.09 -12.90 2.66
CA VAL A 877 19.89 -11.78 1.71
C VAL A 877 20.45 -12.15 0.34
N ARG A 878 19.62 -12.12 -0.71
CA ARG A 878 19.99 -12.46 -2.08
C ARG A 878 20.80 -11.30 -2.70
N ARG A 879 22.13 -11.45 -2.76
CA ARG A 879 23.05 -10.45 -3.32
C ARG A 879 23.52 -10.87 -4.71
N THR A 880 23.60 -9.92 -5.63
CA THR A 880 24.15 -10.13 -6.98
C THR A 880 25.68 -10.20 -7.00
N ILE A 881 26.36 -9.73 -5.94
CA ILE A 881 27.81 -9.73 -5.82
C ILE A 881 28.21 -10.59 -4.59
N PRO A 882 29.16 -11.55 -4.73
CA PRO A 882 29.69 -12.28 -3.60
C PRO A 882 30.27 -11.30 -2.57
N LYS A 883 30.00 -11.53 -1.28
CA LYS A 883 30.56 -10.70 -0.21
C LYS A 883 32.09 -10.78 -0.28
N VAL A 884 32.73 -9.70 -0.73
CA VAL A 884 34.19 -9.62 -0.83
C VAL A 884 34.77 -9.78 0.57
N GLY A 885 35.52 -10.85 0.79
CA GLY A 885 36.17 -11.12 2.05
C GLY A 885 37.23 -10.05 2.34
N ARG A 886 37.45 -9.73 3.63
CA ARG A 886 38.46 -8.73 4.04
C ARG A 886 39.85 -8.94 3.41
N ASN A 887 40.21 -10.18 3.09
CA ASN A 887 41.51 -10.54 2.52
C ASN A 887 41.50 -10.75 0.99
N ASP A 888 40.34 -10.67 0.34
CA ASP A 888 40.22 -10.88 -1.11
C ASP A 888 40.77 -9.68 -1.89
N PRO A 889 41.21 -9.86 -3.14
CA PRO A 889 41.61 -8.76 -4.00
C PRO A 889 40.45 -7.76 -4.16
N CYS A 890 40.76 -6.47 -4.04
CA CYS A 890 39.74 -5.44 -4.09
C CYS A 890 39.12 -5.33 -5.50
N PRO A 891 37.77 -5.28 -5.64
CA PRO A 891 37.09 -5.29 -6.95
C PRO A 891 37.43 -4.12 -7.87
N CYS A 892 38.02 -3.05 -7.35
CA CYS A 892 38.45 -1.90 -8.15
C CYS A 892 39.72 -2.15 -8.99
N GLY A 893 40.28 -3.37 -8.97
CA GLY A 893 41.48 -3.71 -9.74
C GLY A 893 42.79 -3.17 -9.17
N SER A 894 42.79 -2.62 -7.95
CA SER A 894 43.97 -1.98 -7.35
C SER A 894 45.10 -2.94 -6.93
N GLY A 895 44.92 -4.26 -7.06
CA GLY A 895 45.87 -5.29 -6.61
C GLY A 895 46.01 -5.43 -5.09
N LYS A 896 45.34 -4.59 -4.30
CA LYS A 896 45.37 -4.60 -2.83
C LYS A 896 44.24 -5.46 -2.25
N LYS A 897 44.45 -6.06 -1.07
CA LYS A 897 43.39 -6.75 -0.33
C LYS A 897 42.27 -5.77 0.05
N TYR A 898 41.02 -6.20 0.04
CA TYR A 898 39.83 -5.37 0.25
C TYR A 898 39.93 -4.52 1.53
N LYS A 899 40.41 -5.08 2.65
CA LYS A 899 40.63 -4.36 3.92
C LYS A 899 41.62 -3.18 3.86
N TYR A 900 42.49 -3.14 2.85
CA TYR A 900 43.48 -2.08 2.64
C TYR A 900 43.09 -1.13 1.49
N CYS A 901 41.89 -1.29 0.93
CA CYS A 901 41.34 -0.45 -0.13
C CYS A 901 39.89 -0.06 0.22
N HIS A 902 38.89 -0.51 -0.54
CA HIS A 902 37.48 -0.13 -0.31
C HIS A 902 36.91 -0.60 1.04
N GLY A 903 37.41 -1.73 1.58
CA GLY A 903 37.07 -2.22 2.91
C GLY A 903 37.78 -1.49 4.06
N ARG A 904 38.56 -0.43 3.78
CA ARG A 904 39.14 0.46 4.80
C ARG A 904 38.11 1.48 5.32
N PHE A 905 37.03 1.70 4.55
CA PHE A 905 35.95 2.65 4.86
C PHE A 905 34.66 1.97 5.36
N GLN A 906 34.66 0.64 5.49
CA GLN A 906 33.57 -0.16 6.05
C GLN A 906 33.78 -0.49 7.52
#